data_AF-A0A8J9VQ41-F1
#
_entry.id   AF-A0A8J9VQ41-F1
#
_cell.length_a   1.000
_cell.length_b   1.000
_cell.length_c   1.000
_cell.angle_alpha   90.00
_cell.angle_beta   90.00
_cell.angle_gamma   90.00
#
_symmetry.space_group_name_H-M   'P 1'
#
loop_
_entity.id
_entity.type
_entity.pdbx_description
1 polymer ?
#
loop_
_entity_poly.entity_id
_entity_poly.type
_entity_poly.pdbx_seq_one_letter_code
_entity_poly.pdbx_strand_id
1 'polypeptide(L)'
;MRAAWCLVFISIGVVCGVLVEDFQVVLIPQEAGAEIAKVSSDCVKKMNLEPDIMERYFAWELEDSETNRKYIFCLENNSGYMDDNGYIVKDKLLQIVGPHEAKVDAVAEESAFSDLLFIVCAGTTKTEPEDFTQPDDENLVQKESLIYENYQNKIIDNILQTSDTNEYWLFTRQNPIIPEIIVKDDLVSLWRSNYNGSKPLKVIAHGWTFDGLAPVNTMITAAYLDTDDVNVIVLDWGRSAEGSYLNASLRVPRVGRYLGNFLQWLITFGGGSWDNVHLIGFSLGAHVVGNAGRQLGGQVRRITGLDPAGPFWGNSFALNKRSGQYVEAIHTNILFRGVIEPVGHTDFYPNGGLIQPSCDTNTCAHNRAYELFASSVRTDHFVGKKCLDLRQALINQCNGEILNMGNADLTKTGAIPLVPGDNSHYVEGVSRYIWMPDGNGNPHLVDLHAPADEDFLVSRNGALNEYWLFTRQNPTNHQVLVNGDANSITNSNYRGDRPTKVLVHGWNSNGNTNMNPLITSAFLAVSDVNVIILDWRSSASGLYTTSVLAVPGVGVHLANFLTFLFDTAGGDWGNVHLIGHSLGAHVVGNAGRAAPTLPTRVTGLDPAGPQWGGNSNALNRNSGVYVESIHTDGGLLGIMDPISHGDFYPNGGRNRQPGCLTSLCSHSRAPELFASSVATNHLVARLCNSFSEAENVQCSGAALHLGNGDLNKRGAIPLIPGDNSHYVEGVSRYIWMPDGNGSPHLVDLHAPADEDFLVSRNGALNEYWLFTRQNPTSRQVLVNGNANSIHNSNYRGDRPTKVVVHGWNSDGNTNMNPLITSAFLAVSDVNVIILDWRSTASGLYTTSVLAVPGVGVHLANFLTFLFNTAGGNWGNVHLIGHSLGAHVVGNAGRAAPTRPTRVTGLDPAGPQWGGNANALNRNSGVYVESIHTDGGLLGIMDPISDADFYPNGGRNRQPGCATSVCSHSRAPELFASSVRTNHLIGRLCNNFSEAENVRCSGAALHLGNGNLNKRGQGLYGLTTGSSWPF
;
A
#
# COMPACT_ATOMS: atom_id res chain seq x y z
N MET A 1 -4.04 -5.95 -27.11
CA MET A 1 -3.38 -6.90 -28.04
C MET A 1 -2.73 -6.25 -29.27
N ARG A 2 -2.80 -4.93 -29.51
CA ARG A 2 -2.20 -4.30 -30.72
C ARG A 2 -0.80 -3.68 -30.53
N ALA A 3 -0.32 -3.48 -29.30
CA ALA A 3 1.03 -2.95 -29.03
C ALA A 3 2.14 -4.02 -29.07
N ALA A 4 1.81 -5.30 -28.89
CA ALA A 4 2.78 -6.40 -28.89
C ALA A 4 3.34 -6.70 -30.29
N TRP A 5 2.59 -6.39 -31.36
CA TRP A 5 3.00 -6.68 -32.74
C TRP A 5 3.93 -5.62 -33.34
N CYS A 6 3.85 -4.37 -32.89
CA CYS A 6 4.84 -3.34 -33.22
C CYS A 6 6.22 -3.66 -32.64
N LEU A 7 6.28 -4.24 -31.44
CA LEU A 7 7.54 -4.68 -30.84
C LEU A 7 8.19 -5.83 -31.61
N VAL A 8 7.42 -6.73 -32.23
CA VAL A 8 7.95 -7.82 -33.08
C VAL A 8 8.57 -7.27 -34.38
N PHE A 9 7.97 -6.23 -34.98
CA PHE A 9 8.53 -5.56 -36.16
C PHE A 9 9.81 -4.77 -35.84
N ILE A 10 9.86 -4.07 -34.70
CA ILE A 10 11.07 -3.39 -34.21
C ILE A 10 12.17 -4.43 -33.90
N SER A 11 11.81 -5.58 -33.33
CA SER A 11 12.77 -6.66 -33.03
C SER A 11 13.41 -7.26 -34.29
N ILE A 12 12.70 -7.29 -35.43
CA ILE A 12 13.23 -7.79 -36.70
C ILE A 12 14.13 -6.74 -37.38
N GLY A 13 13.81 -5.44 -37.26
CA GLY A 13 14.65 -4.36 -37.79
C GLY A 13 15.97 -4.17 -37.05
N VAL A 14 16.00 -4.44 -35.74
CA VAL A 14 17.22 -4.37 -34.91
C VAL A 14 18.23 -5.47 -35.24
N VAL A 15 17.79 -6.58 -35.84
CA VAL A 15 18.67 -7.72 -36.20
C VAL A 15 19.44 -7.50 -37.50
N CYS A 16 19.08 -6.51 -38.34
CA CYS A 16 19.73 -6.26 -39.63
C CYS A 16 20.51 -4.94 -39.76
N GLY A 17 20.58 -4.10 -38.71
CA GLY A 17 21.34 -2.84 -38.74
C GLY A 17 22.61 -2.91 -37.89
N VAL A 18 23.78 -2.77 -38.51
CA VAL A 18 25.07 -2.68 -37.80
C VAL A 18 25.04 -1.46 -36.87
N LEU A 19 25.23 -1.69 -35.57
CA LEU A 19 25.43 -0.65 -34.57
C LEU A 19 26.82 0.00 -34.80
N VAL A 20 26.84 1.30 -35.06
CA VAL A 20 28.04 2.13 -34.94
C VAL A 20 27.80 3.05 -33.75
N GLU A 21 28.78 3.09 -32.85
CA GLU A 21 28.72 3.85 -31.60
C GLU A 21 28.58 5.36 -31.87
N ASP A 22 27.77 5.98 -31.02
CA ASP A 22 27.37 7.39 -30.97
C ASP A 22 26.33 7.84 -32.03
N PHE A 23 25.15 8.22 -31.52
CA PHE A 23 23.91 8.70 -32.15
C PHE A 23 22.85 7.64 -32.55
N GLN A 24 21.69 7.70 -31.86
CA GLN A 24 20.48 6.94 -32.19
C GLN A 24 19.81 7.46 -33.47
N VAL A 25 20.28 7.06 -34.66
CA VAL A 25 19.52 7.15 -35.93
C VAL A 25 19.80 5.93 -36.79
N VAL A 26 18.75 5.28 -37.30
CA VAL A 26 18.83 4.11 -38.21
C VAL A 26 18.84 4.59 -39.67
N LEU A 27 19.88 4.25 -40.44
CA LEU A 27 19.95 4.53 -41.88
C LEU A 27 19.33 3.38 -42.69
N ILE A 28 18.27 3.69 -43.43
CA ILE A 28 17.62 2.75 -44.38
C ILE A 28 18.35 2.83 -45.72
N PRO A 29 18.70 1.70 -46.37
CA PRO A 29 19.32 1.69 -47.70
C PRO A 29 18.50 2.51 -48.71
N GLN A 30 19.16 3.34 -49.51
CA GLN A 30 18.51 4.34 -50.37
C GLN A 30 17.50 3.72 -51.36
N GLU A 31 17.74 2.48 -51.78
CA GLU A 31 16.88 1.71 -52.69
C GLU A 31 15.59 1.23 -51.99
N ALA A 32 15.70 0.76 -50.74
CA ALA A 32 14.55 0.38 -49.90
C ALA A 32 13.75 1.62 -49.45
N GLY A 33 14.45 2.72 -49.13
CA GLY A 33 13.83 4.01 -48.83
C GLY A 33 13.05 4.59 -50.01
N ALA A 34 13.58 4.46 -51.23
CA ALA A 34 12.91 4.90 -52.46
C ALA A 34 11.67 4.05 -52.80
N GLU A 35 11.71 2.75 -52.53
CA GLU A 35 10.59 1.84 -52.77
C GLU A 35 9.46 2.05 -51.75
N ILE A 36 9.81 2.19 -50.46
CA ILE A 36 8.87 2.52 -49.39
C ILE A 36 8.22 3.89 -49.62
N ALA A 37 9.00 4.90 -50.05
CA ALA A 37 8.46 6.22 -50.39
C ALA A 37 7.52 6.19 -51.61
N LYS A 38 7.82 5.37 -52.62
CA LYS A 38 7.00 5.20 -53.84
C LYS A 38 5.67 4.49 -53.53
N VAL A 39 5.71 3.40 -52.77
CA VAL A 39 4.51 2.64 -52.35
C VAL A 39 3.63 3.46 -51.41
N SER A 40 4.24 4.23 -50.51
CA SER A 40 3.52 5.13 -49.59
C SER A 40 2.87 6.31 -50.33
N SER A 41 3.57 6.92 -51.31
CA SER A 41 3.05 8.04 -52.11
C SER A 41 1.87 7.65 -53.01
N ASP A 42 1.92 6.48 -53.66
CA ASP A 42 0.83 6.00 -54.52
C ASP A 42 -0.42 5.57 -53.73
N CYS A 43 -0.23 5.15 -52.48
CA CYS A 43 -1.30 4.81 -51.56
C CYS A 43 -2.04 6.05 -51.03
N VAL A 44 -1.28 7.09 -50.63
CA VAL A 44 -1.81 8.40 -50.18
C VAL A 44 -2.59 9.10 -51.29
N LYS A 45 -2.11 9.04 -52.54
CA LYS A 45 -2.82 9.58 -53.72
C LYS A 45 -4.16 8.90 -54.00
N LYS A 46 -4.26 7.58 -53.79
CA LYS A 46 -5.51 6.82 -53.98
C LYS A 46 -6.56 7.07 -52.90
N MET A 47 -6.14 7.51 -51.71
CA MET A 47 -7.02 7.85 -50.59
C MET A 47 -7.38 9.34 -50.50
N ASN A 48 -6.93 10.16 -51.46
CA ASN A 48 -7.25 11.58 -51.59
C ASN A 48 -6.80 12.43 -50.37
N LEU A 49 -5.66 12.08 -49.78
CA LEU A 49 -5.04 12.80 -48.65
C LEU A 49 -3.96 13.77 -49.17
N GLU A 50 -3.81 14.94 -48.53
CA GLU A 50 -2.87 15.97 -48.95
C GLU A 50 -1.41 15.47 -48.90
N PRO A 51 -0.58 15.72 -49.93
CA PRO A 51 0.74 15.11 -50.09
C PRO A 51 1.73 15.38 -48.94
N ASP A 52 1.56 16.50 -48.26
CA ASP A 52 2.41 17.05 -47.20
C ASP A 52 2.09 16.52 -45.79
N ILE A 53 1.20 15.52 -45.68
CA ILE A 53 0.91 14.79 -44.43
C ILE A 53 2.08 13.91 -43.97
N MET A 54 2.83 13.30 -44.89
CA MET A 54 3.91 12.36 -44.54
C MET A 54 5.05 13.03 -43.77
N GLU A 55 5.34 14.30 -44.03
CA GLU A 55 6.40 15.04 -43.33
C GLU A 55 5.99 15.49 -41.92
N ARG A 56 4.69 15.60 -41.62
CA ARG A 56 4.21 16.10 -40.31
C ARG A 56 4.12 15.03 -39.22
N TYR A 57 4.14 13.74 -39.57
CA TYR A 57 3.81 12.64 -38.64
C TYR A 57 4.97 11.66 -38.35
N PHE A 58 6.21 11.98 -38.73
CA PHE A 58 7.40 11.20 -38.36
C PHE A 58 7.96 11.47 -36.95
N ALA A 59 7.30 12.34 -36.17
CA ALA A 59 7.58 12.52 -34.73
C ALA A 59 6.69 11.56 -33.91
N TRP A 60 7.32 10.72 -33.09
CA TRP A 60 6.74 9.54 -32.43
C TRP A 60 5.77 9.85 -31.26
N GLU A 61 4.65 10.51 -31.57
CA GLU A 61 3.48 10.58 -30.70
C GLU A 61 2.22 10.44 -31.57
N LEU A 62 1.69 9.22 -31.71
CA LEU A 62 0.47 8.98 -32.48
C LEU A 62 -0.74 8.96 -31.54
N GLU A 63 -1.50 10.06 -31.48
CA GLU A 63 -2.83 10.07 -30.87
C GLU A 63 -3.80 9.18 -31.67
N ASP A 64 -4.69 8.46 -30.97
CA ASP A 64 -5.61 7.48 -31.56
C ASP A 64 -6.72 8.18 -32.36
N SER A 65 -6.46 8.41 -33.65
CA SER A 65 -7.38 9.06 -34.59
C SER A 65 -7.80 8.13 -35.73
N GLU A 66 -8.95 8.43 -36.34
CA GLU A 66 -9.50 7.64 -37.46
C GLU A 66 -8.54 7.61 -38.66
N THR A 67 -7.75 8.67 -38.84
CA THR A 67 -6.73 8.79 -39.89
C THR A 67 -5.55 7.85 -39.64
N ASN A 68 -5.08 7.73 -38.40
CA ASN A 68 -3.99 6.81 -38.01
C ASN A 68 -4.40 5.35 -38.20
N ARG A 69 -5.66 5.02 -37.87
CA ARG A 69 -6.20 3.67 -38.10
C ARG A 69 -6.32 3.33 -39.59
N LYS A 70 -6.73 4.30 -40.42
CA LYS A 70 -6.82 4.11 -41.88
C LYS A 70 -5.44 3.96 -42.53
N TYR A 71 -4.43 4.69 -42.07
CA TYR A 71 -3.05 4.57 -42.52
C TYR A 71 -2.44 3.20 -42.18
N ILE A 72 -2.56 2.75 -40.93
CA ILE A 72 -2.05 1.43 -40.48
C ILE A 72 -2.77 0.29 -41.19
N PHE A 73 -4.10 0.37 -41.32
CA PHE A 73 -4.88 -0.63 -42.04
C PHE A 73 -4.44 -0.76 -43.50
N CYS A 74 -4.05 0.34 -44.14
CA CYS A 74 -3.62 0.31 -45.54
C CYS A 74 -2.22 -0.29 -45.74
N LEU A 75 -1.33 -0.14 -44.76
CA LEU A 75 -0.02 -0.79 -44.69
C LEU A 75 -0.13 -2.31 -44.48
N GLU A 76 -1.04 -2.73 -43.60
CA GLU A 76 -1.31 -4.15 -43.34
C GLU A 76 -1.92 -4.86 -44.55
N ASN A 77 -2.91 -4.24 -45.19
CA ASN A 77 -3.74 -4.92 -46.20
C ASN A 77 -3.07 -5.06 -47.58
N ASN A 78 -2.14 -4.18 -47.96
CA ASN A 78 -1.45 -4.25 -49.26
C ASN A 78 -0.10 -4.98 -49.22
N SER A 79 0.34 -5.44 -48.05
CA SER A 79 1.58 -6.21 -47.93
C SER A 79 1.47 -7.63 -48.49
N GLY A 80 0.25 -8.16 -48.63
CA GLY A 80 -0.02 -9.47 -49.25
C GLY A 80 0.53 -10.67 -48.46
N TYR A 81 1.05 -10.46 -47.26
CA TYR A 81 1.65 -11.46 -46.37
C TYR A 81 0.66 -12.07 -45.37
N MET A 82 -0.57 -11.58 -45.34
CA MET A 82 -1.65 -12.13 -44.54
C MET A 82 -2.79 -12.58 -45.46
N ASP A 83 -3.52 -13.60 -45.06
CA ASP A 83 -4.77 -14.00 -45.71
C ASP A 83 -5.94 -13.13 -45.22
N ASP A 84 -7.11 -13.31 -45.85
CA ASP A 84 -8.32 -12.51 -45.57
C ASP A 84 -8.87 -12.69 -44.14
N ASN A 85 -8.33 -13.64 -43.37
CA ASN A 85 -8.67 -13.88 -41.96
C ASN A 85 -7.62 -13.29 -41.00
N GLY A 86 -6.60 -12.59 -41.51
CA GLY A 86 -5.59 -11.90 -40.71
C GLY A 86 -4.45 -12.81 -40.22
N TYR A 87 -4.26 -13.99 -40.81
CA TYR A 87 -3.15 -14.89 -40.47
C TYR A 87 -2.01 -14.76 -41.48
N ILE A 88 -0.77 -14.76 -40.97
CA ILE A 88 0.44 -14.64 -41.80
C ILE A 88 0.62 -15.91 -42.65
N VAL A 89 0.74 -15.71 -43.96
CA VAL A 89 0.97 -16.78 -44.95
C VAL A 89 2.47 -17.10 -44.98
N LYS A 90 2.85 -18.12 -44.21
CA LYS A 90 4.23 -18.60 -43.97
C LYS A 90 5.09 -18.71 -45.23
N ASP A 91 4.53 -19.19 -46.33
CA ASP A 91 5.28 -19.46 -47.57
C ASP A 91 5.71 -18.19 -48.31
N LYS A 92 5.00 -17.07 -48.13
CA LYS A 92 5.39 -15.77 -48.70
C LYS A 92 6.44 -15.05 -47.87
N LEU A 93 6.46 -15.30 -46.56
CA LEU A 93 7.48 -14.78 -45.65
C LEU A 93 8.86 -15.40 -45.95
N LEU A 94 8.88 -16.67 -46.38
CA LEU A 94 10.11 -17.40 -46.73
C LEU A 94 10.77 -16.94 -48.04
N GLN A 95 10.04 -16.27 -48.95
CA GLN A 95 10.61 -15.71 -50.18
C GLN A 95 11.51 -14.48 -49.93
N ILE A 96 11.37 -13.82 -48.78
CA ILE A 96 12.22 -12.68 -48.39
C ILE A 96 13.63 -13.17 -47.98
N VAL A 97 13.79 -14.44 -47.63
CA VAL A 97 14.99 -14.99 -46.99
C VAL A 97 15.60 -16.13 -47.84
N GLY A 98 15.97 -15.84 -49.08
CA GLY A 98 16.66 -16.77 -50.00
C GLY A 98 18.19 -16.53 -50.08
N PRO A 99 19.02 -17.53 -50.45
CA PRO A 99 20.38 -17.69 -49.94
C PRO A 99 21.46 -17.02 -50.81
N HIS A 100 22.52 -16.50 -50.17
CA HIS A 100 23.77 -16.14 -50.85
C HIS A 100 24.99 -16.75 -50.13
N GLU A 101 25.71 -17.61 -50.84
CA GLU A 101 27.01 -18.21 -50.49
C GLU A 101 28.14 -17.17 -50.55
N ALA A 102 29.07 -17.16 -49.58
CA ALA A 102 30.48 -16.77 -49.81
C ALA A 102 31.42 -17.23 -48.67
N LYS A 103 32.59 -17.70 -49.10
CA LYS A 103 33.73 -18.34 -48.39
C LYS A 103 34.47 -17.45 -47.39
N VAL A 104 35.09 -18.05 -46.36
CA VAL A 104 36.29 -17.51 -45.71
C VAL A 104 37.30 -18.62 -45.38
N ASP A 105 38.52 -18.44 -45.89
CA ASP A 105 39.75 -19.15 -45.54
C ASP A 105 40.46 -18.47 -44.33
N ALA A 106 41.13 -19.29 -43.51
CA ALA A 106 42.41 -19.05 -42.82
C ALA A 106 42.57 -18.10 -41.58
N VAL A 107 42.85 -18.76 -40.43
CA VAL A 107 43.78 -18.47 -39.29
C VAL A 107 43.44 -17.43 -38.18
N ALA A 108 43.08 -18.00 -37.02
CA ALA A 108 43.42 -17.73 -35.61
C ALA A 108 43.50 -16.31 -35.01
N GLU A 109 42.62 -16.00 -34.04
CA GLU A 109 42.92 -16.00 -32.58
C GLU A 109 41.62 -15.75 -31.76
N GLU A 110 41.70 -15.94 -30.45
CA GLU A 110 40.67 -16.38 -29.51
C GLU A 110 39.48 -15.44 -29.18
N SER A 111 38.39 -16.11 -28.78
CA SER A 111 37.29 -15.66 -27.91
C SER A 111 36.14 -14.83 -28.53
N ALA A 112 34.92 -15.29 -28.24
CA ALA A 112 33.61 -14.72 -28.57
C ALA A 112 33.20 -14.77 -30.05
N PHE A 113 32.69 -15.92 -30.54
CA PHE A 113 31.65 -16.01 -31.59
C PHE A 113 31.33 -17.50 -31.86
N SER A 114 30.36 -18.08 -31.15
CA SER A 114 29.72 -19.34 -31.59
C SER A 114 28.35 -19.53 -30.92
N ASP A 115 27.41 -18.63 -31.19
CA ASP A 115 25.97 -18.89 -30.98
C ASP A 115 25.17 -18.01 -31.95
N LEU A 116 25.12 -18.39 -33.22
CA LEU A 116 23.95 -18.14 -34.07
C LEU A 116 23.97 -19.05 -35.31
N LEU A 117 22.83 -19.70 -35.56
CA LEU A 117 22.39 -20.37 -36.80
C LEU A 117 22.60 -21.90 -36.92
N PHE A 118 21.52 -22.68 -36.68
CA PHE A 118 21.05 -23.81 -37.51
C PHE A 118 19.84 -24.54 -36.86
N ILE A 119 18.58 -24.21 -37.16
CA ILE A 119 17.33 -25.07 -37.23
C ILE A 119 16.28 -24.19 -37.98
N VAL A 120 15.49 -24.56 -39.00
CA VAL A 120 14.46 -25.62 -39.14
C VAL A 120 14.04 -25.79 -40.61
N CYS A 121 13.96 -27.03 -41.09
CA CYS A 121 13.06 -27.43 -42.17
C CYS A 121 12.34 -28.75 -41.80
N ALA A 122 11.06 -28.85 -42.22
CA ALA A 122 10.05 -29.91 -42.10
C ALA A 122 9.04 -29.72 -40.94
N GLY A 123 7.75 -29.43 -41.12
CA GLY A 123 6.88 -29.51 -42.29
C GLY A 123 5.79 -30.56 -42.04
N THR A 124 4.61 -30.16 -41.54
CA THR A 124 3.37 -30.91 -41.76
C THR A 124 2.34 -29.94 -42.33
N THR A 125 1.95 -30.18 -43.58
CA THR A 125 0.78 -29.58 -44.21
C THR A 125 -0.26 -30.69 -44.40
N LYS A 126 -1.51 -30.40 -44.02
CA LYS A 126 -2.69 -31.13 -44.49
C LYS A 126 -3.38 -30.24 -45.52
N THR A 127 -3.70 -30.78 -46.69
CA THR A 127 -4.75 -30.26 -47.57
C THR A 127 -5.53 -31.44 -48.19
N GLU A 128 -6.81 -31.16 -48.41
CA GLU A 128 -7.99 -32.03 -48.60
C GLU A 128 -8.13 -32.76 -49.97
N PRO A 129 -9.15 -33.64 -50.16
CA PRO A 129 -9.23 -34.62 -51.24
C PRO A 129 -10.23 -34.28 -52.38
N GLU A 130 -9.97 -34.80 -53.58
CA GLU A 130 -10.94 -35.15 -54.65
C GLU A 130 -10.24 -36.23 -55.51
N ASP A 131 -10.81 -37.31 -56.03
CA ASP A 131 -12.08 -38.04 -55.90
C ASP A 131 -11.77 -39.47 -56.47
N PHE A 132 -12.71 -40.41 -56.37
CA PHE A 132 -12.77 -41.77 -56.95
C PHE A 132 -12.65 -43.00 -56.01
N THR A 133 -13.85 -43.52 -55.74
CA THR A 133 -14.29 -44.94 -55.73
C THR A 133 -13.97 -45.86 -54.54
N GLN A 134 -15.07 -46.32 -53.91
CA GLN A 134 -15.27 -47.49 -53.03
C GLN A 134 -14.49 -48.77 -53.47
N PRO A 135 -14.23 -49.78 -52.59
CA PRO A 135 -15.05 -50.19 -51.44
C PRO A 135 -14.31 -50.55 -50.13
N ASP A 136 -15.12 -50.66 -49.07
CA ASP A 136 -15.00 -51.44 -47.83
C ASP A 136 -13.72 -52.26 -47.58
N ASP A 137 -13.01 -51.97 -46.48
CA ASP A 137 -12.61 -53.00 -45.51
C ASP A 137 -11.91 -52.39 -44.26
N GLU A 138 -12.49 -52.67 -43.10
CA GLU A 138 -11.91 -52.46 -41.77
C GLU A 138 -10.69 -53.38 -41.58
N ASN A 139 -9.47 -52.84 -41.67
CA ASN A 139 -8.27 -53.25 -40.91
C ASN A 139 -7.03 -52.74 -41.63
N LEU A 140 -6.40 -51.65 -41.16
CA LEU A 140 -4.97 -51.36 -41.44
C LEU A 140 -4.35 -50.24 -40.58
N VAL A 141 -5.02 -49.73 -39.53
CA VAL A 141 -4.47 -48.67 -38.64
C VAL A 141 -3.47 -49.23 -37.60
N GLN A 142 -3.27 -50.54 -37.49
CA GLN A 142 -2.42 -51.14 -36.46
C GLN A 142 -0.96 -51.46 -36.86
N LYS A 143 -0.49 -51.13 -38.07
CA LYS A 143 0.87 -51.56 -38.49
C LYS A 143 1.91 -50.47 -38.78
N GLU A 144 1.57 -49.20 -38.89
CA GLU A 144 2.56 -48.13 -39.12
C GLU A 144 3.03 -47.38 -37.86
N SER A 145 2.39 -47.61 -36.70
CA SER A 145 2.86 -47.04 -35.41
C SER A 145 4.06 -47.77 -34.80
N LEU A 146 4.44 -48.95 -35.32
CA LEU A 146 5.48 -49.82 -34.74
C LEU A 146 6.90 -49.60 -35.28
N ILE A 147 7.07 -48.79 -36.34
CA ILE A 147 8.37 -48.58 -36.98
C ILE A 147 8.97 -47.22 -36.59
N TYR A 148 8.15 -46.20 -36.30
CA TYR A 148 8.63 -44.85 -35.93
C TYR A 148 8.99 -44.71 -34.44
N GLU A 149 8.30 -45.41 -33.53
CA GLU A 149 8.70 -45.48 -32.11
C GLU A 149 10.05 -46.21 -31.92
N ASN A 150 10.37 -47.18 -32.79
CA ASN A 150 11.60 -47.96 -32.68
C ASN A 150 12.88 -47.19 -33.09
N TYR A 151 12.77 -46.09 -33.84
CA TYR A 151 13.94 -45.29 -34.24
C TYR A 151 14.26 -44.16 -33.25
N GLN A 152 13.25 -43.56 -32.61
CA GLN A 152 13.43 -42.61 -31.49
C GLN A 152 13.98 -43.33 -30.24
N ASN A 153 13.49 -44.53 -29.94
CA ASN A 153 13.99 -45.32 -28.82
C ASN A 153 15.45 -45.78 -29.02
N LYS A 154 15.91 -46.02 -30.27
CA LYS A 154 17.32 -46.39 -30.56
C LYS A 154 18.32 -45.24 -30.40
N ILE A 155 17.90 -43.99 -30.64
CA ILE A 155 18.74 -42.81 -30.40
C ILE A 155 18.75 -42.47 -28.91
N ILE A 156 17.61 -42.63 -28.23
CA ILE A 156 17.52 -42.53 -26.77
C ILE A 156 18.40 -43.60 -26.11
N ASP A 157 18.37 -44.84 -26.57
CA ASP A 157 19.17 -45.96 -26.05
C ASP A 157 20.69 -45.77 -26.23
N ASN A 158 21.14 -45.12 -27.31
CA ASN A 158 22.56 -44.79 -27.49
C ASN A 158 23.04 -43.61 -26.63
N ILE A 159 22.13 -42.82 -26.07
CA ILE A 159 22.43 -41.78 -25.07
C ILE A 159 22.44 -42.38 -23.64
N LEU A 160 21.94 -43.62 -23.45
CA LEU A 160 21.83 -44.30 -22.14
C LEU A 160 23.15 -44.85 -21.55
N GLN A 161 24.34 -44.58 -22.11
CA GLN A 161 25.61 -45.14 -21.59
C GLN A 161 26.50 -44.16 -20.80
N THR A 162 25.91 -43.12 -20.20
CA THR A 162 26.54 -42.39 -19.09
C THR A 162 25.67 -42.51 -17.84
N SER A 163 26.28 -42.80 -16.68
CA SER A 163 25.59 -43.10 -15.43
C SER A 163 24.78 -41.92 -14.87
N ASP A 164 23.55 -41.76 -15.36
CA ASP A 164 22.53 -40.81 -14.89
C ASP A 164 21.90 -41.30 -13.58
N THR A 165 22.61 -41.19 -12.45
CA THR A 165 22.10 -41.60 -11.15
C THR A 165 21.52 -40.41 -10.41
N ASN A 166 20.18 -40.34 -10.35
CA ASN A 166 19.48 -39.53 -9.35
C ASN A 166 19.78 -40.10 -7.96
N GLU A 167 20.07 -39.25 -6.99
CA GLU A 167 20.15 -39.63 -5.59
C GLU A 167 19.00 -39.03 -4.79
N TYR A 168 18.51 -39.78 -3.80
CA TYR A 168 17.37 -39.39 -2.97
C TYR A 168 17.83 -39.28 -1.51
N TRP A 169 18.09 -38.05 -1.07
CA TRP A 169 18.71 -37.75 0.21
C TRP A 169 17.63 -37.45 1.25
N LEU A 170 17.44 -38.36 2.20
CA LEU A 170 16.46 -38.23 3.28
C LEU A 170 17.03 -37.44 4.46
N PHE A 171 16.30 -36.40 4.84
CA PHE A 171 16.45 -35.65 6.08
C PHE A 171 15.19 -35.79 6.94
N THR A 172 15.40 -35.89 8.24
CA THR A 172 14.38 -35.88 9.27
C THR A 172 14.90 -35.08 10.47
N ARG A 173 14.06 -34.85 11.49
CA ARG A 173 14.52 -34.26 12.76
C ARG A 173 15.60 -35.10 13.46
N GLN A 174 15.68 -36.40 13.14
CA GLN A 174 16.72 -37.28 13.68
C GLN A 174 18.08 -37.10 12.99
N ASN A 175 18.09 -36.61 11.74
CA ASN A 175 19.29 -36.38 10.94
C ASN A 175 19.19 -35.07 10.13
N PRO A 176 19.13 -33.89 10.79
CA PRO A 176 18.82 -32.63 10.11
C PRO A 176 19.96 -32.07 9.27
N ILE A 177 21.18 -32.61 9.41
CA ILE A 177 22.41 -32.08 8.78
C ILE A 177 22.97 -33.05 7.74
N ILE A 178 23.03 -34.35 8.05
CA ILE A 178 23.62 -35.37 7.19
C ILE A 178 22.49 -36.28 6.66
N PRO A 179 22.30 -36.38 5.34
CA PRO A 179 21.23 -37.19 4.79
C PRO A 179 21.52 -38.69 4.83
N GLU A 180 20.45 -39.47 4.83
CA GLU A 180 20.48 -40.91 4.54
C GLU A 180 20.07 -41.12 3.08
N ILE A 181 20.83 -41.90 2.31
CA ILE A 181 20.53 -42.11 0.89
C ILE A 181 19.56 -43.28 0.75
N ILE A 182 18.39 -43.03 0.17
CA ILE A 182 17.43 -44.07 -0.19
C ILE A 182 17.66 -44.50 -1.64
N VAL A 183 17.90 -45.79 -1.84
CA VAL A 183 18.13 -46.37 -3.17
C VAL A 183 16.86 -47.09 -3.62
N LYS A 184 16.33 -46.68 -4.78
CA LYS A 184 15.15 -47.31 -5.38
C LYS A 184 15.39 -48.83 -5.56
N ASP A 185 14.36 -49.61 -5.24
CA ASP A 185 14.37 -51.09 -5.29
C ASP A 185 15.29 -51.78 -4.26
N ASP A 186 15.99 -51.02 -3.41
CA ASP A 186 16.71 -51.54 -2.25
C ASP A 186 15.92 -51.30 -0.96
N LEU A 187 15.16 -52.31 -0.56
CA LEU A 187 14.41 -52.27 0.71
C LEU A 187 15.33 -52.06 1.92
N VAL A 188 16.58 -52.52 1.90
CA VAL A 188 17.49 -52.38 3.05
C VAL A 188 17.83 -50.91 3.30
N SER A 189 18.09 -50.14 2.23
CA SER A 189 18.33 -48.68 2.34
C SER A 189 17.12 -47.95 2.96
N LEU A 190 15.90 -48.37 2.61
CA LEU A 190 14.67 -47.79 3.14
C LEU A 190 14.44 -48.17 4.61
N TRP A 191 14.52 -49.47 4.97
CA TRP A 191 14.27 -49.95 6.33
C TRP A 191 15.30 -49.48 7.37
N ARG A 192 16.52 -49.16 6.93
CA ARG A 192 17.57 -48.63 7.81
C ARG A 192 17.54 -47.12 7.96
N SER A 193 16.81 -46.43 7.10
CA SER A 193 16.65 -44.97 7.16
C SER A 193 15.64 -44.57 8.24
N ASN A 194 15.60 -43.27 8.56
CA ASN A 194 14.62 -42.66 9.44
C ASN A 194 13.26 -42.40 8.76
N TYR A 195 13.05 -42.90 7.53
CA TYR A 195 11.79 -42.68 6.81
C TYR A 195 10.61 -43.26 7.59
N ASN A 196 9.57 -42.44 7.77
CA ASN A 196 8.35 -42.86 8.43
C ASN A 196 7.14 -42.52 7.57
N GLY A 197 6.51 -43.54 6.96
CA GLY A 197 5.34 -43.38 6.09
C GLY A 197 4.08 -42.80 6.75
N SER A 198 4.05 -42.68 8.08
CA SER A 198 2.96 -41.98 8.78
C SER A 198 3.14 -40.46 8.81
N LYS A 199 4.34 -39.95 8.49
CA LYS A 199 4.64 -38.51 8.46
C LYS A 199 4.49 -37.94 7.04
N PRO A 200 4.16 -36.65 6.89
CA PRO A 200 4.12 -36.01 5.57
C PRO A 200 5.46 -36.10 4.83
N LEU A 201 5.39 -36.17 3.50
CA LEU A 201 6.56 -36.28 2.63
C LEU A 201 6.73 -34.99 1.81
N LYS A 202 7.88 -34.33 1.97
CA LYS A 202 8.30 -33.16 1.20
C LYS A 202 9.46 -33.57 0.29
N VAL A 203 9.39 -33.25 -1.00
CA VAL A 203 10.45 -33.59 -1.96
C VAL A 203 10.91 -32.33 -2.66
N ILE A 204 12.22 -32.06 -2.66
CA ILE A 204 12.81 -30.83 -3.20
C ILE A 204 13.70 -31.17 -4.40
N ALA A 205 13.53 -30.46 -5.53
CA ALA A 205 14.36 -30.59 -6.72
C ALA A 205 15.00 -29.24 -7.09
N HIS A 206 16.34 -29.22 -7.16
CA HIS A 206 17.12 -28.04 -7.56
C HIS A 206 17.05 -27.75 -9.07
N GLY A 207 17.64 -26.63 -9.49
CA GLY A 207 17.65 -26.14 -10.87
C GLY A 207 18.90 -26.51 -11.70
N TRP A 208 19.02 -25.87 -12.87
CA TRP A 208 20.19 -25.96 -13.76
C TRP A 208 21.48 -25.55 -13.05
N THR A 209 22.58 -26.26 -13.29
CA THR A 209 23.92 -26.06 -12.68
C THR A 209 24.03 -26.29 -11.16
N PHE A 210 22.93 -26.64 -10.48
CA PHE A 210 22.94 -26.94 -9.04
C PHE A 210 23.05 -28.45 -8.77
N ASP A 211 23.27 -28.80 -7.52
CA ASP A 211 23.36 -30.17 -6.98
C ASP A 211 22.55 -30.33 -5.68
N GLY A 212 22.68 -31.48 -5.01
CA GLY A 212 22.01 -31.79 -3.74
C GLY A 212 22.32 -30.82 -2.60
N LEU A 213 23.46 -30.14 -2.60
CA LEU A 213 23.91 -29.22 -1.55
C LEU A 213 23.52 -27.76 -1.81
N ALA A 214 22.85 -27.47 -2.92
CA ALA A 214 22.47 -26.11 -3.29
C ALA A 214 21.63 -25.40 -2.20
N PRO A 215 21.74 -24.06 -2.07
CA PRO A 215 21.03 -23.28 -1.05
C PRO A 215 19.51 -23.50 -1.02
N VAL A 216 18.89 -23.72 -2.19
CA VAL A 216 17.46 -24.05 -2.28
C VAL A 216 17.08 -25.29 -1.45
N ASN A 217 17.92 -26.33 -1.49
CA ASN A 217 17.66 -27.59 -0.79
C ASN A 217 17.88 -27.40 0.71
N THR A 218 18.98 -26.77 1.10
CA THR A 218 19.34 -26.61 2.52
C THR A 218 18.38 -25.66 3.24
N MET A 219 18.00 -24.54 2.63
CA MET A 219 17.09 -23.56 3.24
C MET A 219 15.67 -24.10 3.44
N ILE A 220 15.12 -24.79 2.43
CA ILE A 220 13.77 -25.34 2.51
C ILE A 220 13.73 -26.55 3.43
N THR A 221 14.77 -27.39 3.42
CA THR A 221 14.89 -28.52 4.35
C THR A 221 14.92 -28.02 5.79
N ALA A 222 15.77 -27.04 6.10
CA ALA A 222 15.82 -26.44 7.44
C ALA A 222 14.46 -25.86 7.83
N ALA A 223 13.81 -25.10 6.95
CA ALA A 223 12.51 -24.49 7.24
C ALA A 223 11.45 -25.54 7.64
N TYR A 224 11.35 -26.65 6.92
CA TYR A 224 10.40 -27.71 7.25
C TYR A 224 10.76 -28.47 8.52
N LEU A 225 12.05 -28.75 8.77
CA LEU A 225 12.46 -29.49 9.97
C LEU A 225 12.30 -28.64 11.25
N ASP A 226 12.48 -27.32 11.12
CA ASP A 226 12.24 -26.35 12.19
C ASP A 226 10.75 -26.30 12.59
N THR A 227 9.83 -26.37 11.61
CA THR A 227 8.39 -26.18 11.86
C THR A 227 7.65 -27.47 12.13
N ASP A 228 7.94 -28.53 11.38
CA ASP A 228 7.11 -29.74 11.31
C ASP A 228 7.91 -31.02 11.52
N ASP A 229 7.23 -32.09 11.94
CA ASP A 229 7.82 -33.43 11.99
C ASP A 229 7.51 -34.19 10.70
N VAL A 230 8.39 -34.06 9.71
CA VAL A 230 8.19 -34.53 8.32
C VAL A 230 9.37 -35.34 7.80
N ASN A 231 9.13 -36.10 6.72
CA ASN A 231 10.20 -36.63 5.87
C ASN A 231 10.52 -35.58 4.79
N VAL A 232 11.78 -35.15 4.67
CA VAL A 232 12.25 -34.30 3.57
C VAL A 232 13.21 -35.11 2.69
N ILE A 233 12.91 -35.24 1.40
CA ILE A 233 13.79 -35.87 0.41
C ILE A 233 14.30 -34.81 -0.55
N VAL A 234 15.60 -34.64 -0.64
CA VAL A 234 16.24 -33.86 -1.71
C VAL A 234 16.54 -34.80 -2.88
N LEU A 235 16.06 -34.44 -4.06
CA LEU A 235 16.47 -35.07 -5.32
C LEU A 235 17.74 -34.38 -5.81
N ASP A 236 18.88 -35.07 -5.68
CA ASP A 236 20.10 -34.68 -6.36
C ASP A 236 20.11 -35.28 -7.77
N TRP A 237 19.96 -34.40 -8.76
CA TRP A 237 20.06 -34.73 -10.18
C TRP A 237 21.19 -33.93 -10.85
N GLY A 238 22.18 -33.49 -10.06
CA GLY A 238 23.29 -32.60 -10.49
C GLY A 238 23.99 -33.05 -11.76
N ARG A 239 24.24 -34.36 -11.91
CA ARG A 239 24.83 -34.94 -13.14
C ARG A 239 23.99 -34.74 -14.41
N SER A 240 22.67 -34.70 -14.26
CA SER A 240 21.76 -34.39 -15.36
C SER A 240 21.52 -32.89 -15.51
N ALA A 241 21.70 -32.11 -14.45
CA ALA A 241 21.51 -30.66 -14.40
C ALA A 241 22.75 -29.85 -14.82
N GLU A 242 23.93 -30.46 -14.89
CA GLU A 242 25.17 -29.82 -15.34
C GLU A 242 25.25 -29.65 -16.87
N GLY A 243 26.20 -28.81 -17.30
CA GLY A 243 26.45 -28.54 -18.72
C GLY A 243 25.53 -27.48 -19.33
N SER A 244 25.36 -27.51 -20.65
CA SER A 244 24.55 -26.51 -21.35
C SER A 244 23.08 -26.56 -20.94
N TYR A 245 22.43 -25.40 -20.89
CA TYR A 245 21.02 -25.28 -20.50
C TYR A 245 20.09 -26.14 -21.38
N LEU A 246 20.40 -26.24 -22.69
CA LEU A 246 19.67 -27.10 -23.62
C LEU A 246 19.74 -28.59 -23.22
N ASN A 247 20.94 -29.09 -22.92
CA ASN A 247 21.14 -30.49 -22.55
C ASN A 247 20.43 -30.82 -21.23
N ALA A 248 20.56 -29.96 -20.23
CA ALA A 248 19.84 -30.12 -18.96
C ALA A 248 18.32 -30.10 -19.18
N SER A 249 17.81 -29.17 -20.01
CA SER A 249 16.38 -29.07 -20.32
C SER A 249 15.83 -30.32 -21.02
N LEU A 250 16.57 -30.91 -21.96
CA LEU A 250 16.16 -32.14 -22.65
C LEU A 250 16.10 -33.37 -21.73
N ARG A 251 16.84 -33.35 -20.61
CA ARG A 251 16.87 -34.46 -19.63
C ARG A 251 15.74 -34.39 -18.60
N VAL A 252 15.15 -33.22 -18.36
CA VAL A 252 14.10 -33.01 -17.35
C VAL A 252 12.93 -34.00 -17.43
N PRO A 253 12.34 -34.32 -18.61
CA PRO A 253 11.25 -35.30 -18.67
C PRO A 253 11.66 -36.69 -18.17
N ARG A 254 12.90 -37.10 -18.45
CA ARG A 254 13.46 -38.38 -17.99
C ARG A 254 13.73 -38.37 -16.49
N VAL A 255 14.32 -37.30 -15.96
CA VAL A 255 14.55 -37.12 -14.52
C VAL A 255 13.24 -37.14 -13.75
N GLY A 256 12.22 -36.42 -14.24
CA GLY A 256 10.87 -36.44 -13.66
C GLY A 256 10.25 -37.84 -13.69
N ARG A 257 10.46 -38.60 -14.78
CA ARG A 257 10.01 -39.99 -14.90
C ARG A 257 10.66 -40.92 -13.85
N TYR A 258 11.95 -40.70 -13.57
CA TYR A 258 12.65 -41.48 -12.55
C TYR A 258 12.20 -41.11 -11.14
N LEU A 259 11.99 -39.82 -10.87
CA LEU A 259 11.43 -39.36 -9.61
C LEU A 259 10.04 -39.97 -9.35
N GLY A 260 9.13 -39.95 -10.32
CA GLY A 260 7.81 -40.53 -10.13
C GLY A 260 7.86 -42.04 -9.89
N ASN A 261 8.70 -42.79 -10.62
CA ASN A 261 8.92 -44.21 -10.35
C ASN A 261 9.48 -44.48 -8.94
N PHE A 262 10.40 -43.64 -8.48
CA PHE A 262 10.93 -43.72 -7.11
C PHE A 262 9.84 -43.47 -6.06
N LEU A 263 9.04 -42.41 -6.22
CA LEU A 263 7.98 -42.06 -5.28
C LEU A 263 6.88 -43.13 -5.23
N GLN A 264 6.52 -43.72 -6.38
CA GLN A 264 5.58 -44.83 -6.43
C GLN A 264 6.13 -46.04 -5.63
N TRP A 265 7.40 -46.38 -5.82
CA TRP A 265 8.06 -47.44 -5.05
C TRP A 265 8.12 -47.11 -3.55
N LEU A 266 8.56 -45.91 -3.19
CA LEU A 266 8.71 -45.46 -1.81
C LEU A 266 7.38 -45.55 -1.04
N ILE A 267 6.28 -45.06 -1.62
CA ILE A 267 4.96 -45.12 -0.98
C ILE A 267 4.44 -46.55 -0.91
N THR A 268 4.69 -47.37 -1.93
CA THR A 268 4.24 -48.77 -1.96
C THR A 268 4.91 -49.60 -0.87
N PHE A 269 6.20 -49.40 -0.61
CA PHE A 269 6.98 -50.25 0.31
C PHE A 269 7.30 -49.62 1.66
N GLY A 270 7.45 -48.29 1.73
CA GLY A 270 7.69 -47.54 2.97
C GLY A 270 6.42 -47.03 3.66
N GLY A 271 5.28 -47.09 2.96
CA GLY A 271 4.03 -46.48 3.41
C GLY A 271 4.00 -44.97 3.18
N GLY A 272 2.79 -44.42 3.17
CA GLY A 272 2.54 -43.01 2.86
C GLY A 272 1.16 -42.84 2.24
N SER A 273 0.72 -41.58 2.12
CA SER A 273 -0.48 -41.21 1.36
C SER A 273 -0.13 -40.11 0.38
N TRP A 274 -0.61 -40.22 -0.85
CA TRP A 274 -0.49 -39.18 -1.87
C TRP A 274 -1.11 -37.85 -1.44
N ASP A 275 -2.08 -37.88 -0.52
CA ASP A 275 -2.70 -36.70 0.08
C ASP A 275 -1.75 -35.90 0.98
N ASN A 276 -0.61 -36.49 1.37
CA ASN A 276 0.40 -35.86 2.22
C ASN A 276 1.74 -35.63 1.51
N VAL A 277 1.78 -35.75 0.18
CA VAL A 277 2.98 -35.53 -0.64
C VAL A 277 3.01 -34.11 -1.19
N HIS A 278 4.13 -33.41 -0.98
CA HIS A 278 4.40 -32.09 -1.54
C HIS A 278 5.71 -32.11 -2.32
N LEU A 279 5.65 -31.86 -3.62
CA LEU A 279 6.84 -31.69 -4.46
C LEU A 279 7.16 -30.21 -4.65
N ILE A 280 8.40 -29.82 -4.44
CA ILE A 280 8.90 -28.45 -4.57
C ILE A 280 10.03 -28.46 -5.59
N GLY A 281 9.95 -27.63 -6.63
CA GLY A 281 10.96 -27.57 -7.66
C GLY A 281 11.36 -26.16 -8.00
N PHE A 282 12.66 -25.88 -8.08
CA PHE A 282 13.21 -24.58 -8.44
C PHE A 282 13.76 -24.57 -9.86
N SER A 283 13.48 -23.51 -10.64
CA SER A 283 14.00 -23.38 -12.01
C SER A 283 13.61 -24.60 -12.88
N LEU A 284 14.57 -25.28 -13.55
CA LEU A 284 14.32 -26.57 -14.23
C LEU A 284 13.73 -27.65 -13.31
N GLY A 285 14.04 -27.61 -12.01
CA GLY A 285 13.48 -28.50 -11.00
C GLY A 285 11.95 -28.39 -10.88
N ALA A 286 11.38 -27.21 -11.14
CA ALA A 286 9.92 -27.01 -11.18
C ALA A 286 9.28 -27.91 -12.25
N HIS A 287 9.94 -28.04 -13.40
CA HIS A 287 9.50 -28.92 -14.48
C HIS A 287 9.80 -30.39 -14.17
N VAL A 288 10.89 -30.72 -13.47
CA VAL A 288 11.17 -32.09 -12.99
C VAL A 288 10.02 -32.60 -12.12
N VAL A 289 9.63 -31.85 -11.08
CA VAL A 289 8.52 -32.25 -10.20
C VAL A 289 7.18 -32.23 -10.95
N GLY A 290 7.00 -31.32 -11.91
CA GLY A 290 5.83 -31.27 -12.78
C GLY A 290 5.69 -32.48 -13.72
N ASN A 291 6.80 -33.06 -14.17
CA ASN A 291 6.82 -34.31 -14.96
C ASN A 291 6.57 -35.54 -14.06
N ALA A 292 7.17 -35.58 -12.87
CA ALA A 292 6.96 -36.65 -11.89
C ALA A 292 5.49 -36.76 -11.48
N GLY A 293 4.85 -35.63 -11.15
CA GLY A 293 3.44 -35.60 -10.78
C GLY A 293 2.52 -36.09 -11.91
N ARG A 294 2.79 -35.72 -13.17
CA ARG A 294 2.01 -36.21 -14.33
C ARG A 294 2.19 -37.69 -14.60
N GLN A 295 3.41 -38.21 -14.45
CA GLN A 295 3.66 -39.64 -14.56
C GLN A 295 2.86 -40.43 -13.51
N LEU A 296 2.70 -39.87 -12.31
CA LEU A 296 1.89 -40.41 -11.24
C LEU A 296 0.38 -40.15 -11.43
N GLY A 297 -0.07 -39.76 -12.63
CA GLY A 297 -1.47 -39.49 -12.93
C GLY A 297 -2.03 -38.23 -12.27
N GLY A 298 -1.19 -37.32 -11.79
CA GLY A 298 -1.60 -36.10 -11.09
C GLY A 298 -2.09 -36.33 -9.66
N GLN A 299 -1.87 -37.53 -9.08
CA GLN A 299 -2.40 -37.89 -7.77
C GLN A 299 -1.70 -37.19 -6.59
N VAL A 300 -0.53 -36.58 -6.81
CA VAL A 300 0.24 -35.82 -5.81
C VAL A 300 -0.60 -34.66 -5.27
N ARG A 301 -0.70 -34.53 -3.93
CA ARG A 301 -1.50 -33.48 -3.29
C ARG A 301 -1.11 -32.07 -3.70
N ARG A 302 0.18 -31.73 -3.59
CA ARG A 302 0.67 -30.37 -3.80
C ARG A 302 1.97 -30.35 -4.59
N ILE A 303 2.06 -29.44 -5.56
CA ILE A 303 3.31 -29.09 -6.22
C ILE A 303 3.55 -27.59 -6.13
N THR A 304 4.75 -27.16 -5.74
CA THR A 304 5.17 -25.76 -5.74
C THR A 304 6.34 -25.55 -6.71
N GLY A 305 6.15 -24.70 -7.71
CA GLY A 305 7.19 -24.25 -8.64
C GLY A 305 7.80 -22.93 -8.17
N LEU A 306 9.10 -22.92 -7.89
CA LEU A 306 9.84 -21.74 -7.46
C LEU A 306 10.58 -21.17 -8.68
N ASP A 307 10.12 -20.03 -9.16
CA ASP A 307 10.51 -19.38 -10.41
C ASP A 307 10.76 -20.36 -11.57
N PRO A 308 9.71 -21.06 -12.06
CA PRO A 308 9.83 -22.09 -13.09
C PRO A 308 10.53 -21.53 -14.34
N ALA A 309 11.48 -22.28 -14.90
CA ALA A 309 12.33 -21.75 -15.97
C ALA A 309 11.54 -21.43 -17.26
N GLY A 310 11.81 -20.28 -17.88
CA GLY A 310 11.11 -19.81 -19.09
C GLY A 310 11.63 -20.41 -20.40
N PRO A 311 12.95 -20.30 -20.71
CA PRO A 311 13.47 -20.69 -22.03
C PRO A 311 13.24 -22.18 -22.35
N PHE A 312 12.67 -22.46 -23.54
CA PHE A 312 12.24 -23.78 -24.03
C PHE A 312 10.99 -24.41 -23.39
N TRP A 313 10.36 -23.78 -22.40
CA TRP A 313 9.30 -24.39 -21.58
C TRP A 313 7.87 -23.92 -21.88
N GLY A 314 7.61 -23.42 -23.09
CA GLY A 314 6.25 -23.21 -23.62
C GLY A 314 5.58 -24.48 -24.17
N ASN A 315 5.96 -25.67 -23.68
CA ASN A 315 5.60 -26.96 -24.26
C ASN A 315 4.85 -27.87 -23.26
N SER A 316 4.38 -29.02 -23.72
CA SER A 316 3.57 -29.95 -22.91
C SER A 316 4.33 -30.55 -21.72
N PHE A 317 5.66 -30.54 -21.71
CA PHE A 317 6.50 -31.02 -20.60
C PHE A 317 6.70 -29.99 -19.48
N ALA A 318 6.24 -28.75 -19.64
CA ALA A 318 6.31 -27.73 -18.61
C ALA A 318 5.43 -28.06 -17.40
N LEU A 319 5.73 -27.40 -16.27
CA LEU A 319 4.89 -27.44 -15.08
C LEU A 319 3.53 -26.86 -15.46
N ASN A 320 2.45 -27.52 -15.07
CA ASN A 320 1.10 -27.02 -15.30
C ASN A 320 0.11 -27.58 -14.27
N LYS A 321 -1.12 -27.07 -14.27
CA LYS A 321 -2.22 -27.50 -13.38
C LYS A 321 -2.46 -29.01 -13.34
N ARG A 322 -2.18 -29.76 -14.41
CA ARG A 322 -2.40 -31.22 -14.45
C ARG A 322 -1.29 -32.01 -13.73
N SER A 323 -0.26 -31.35 -13.23
CA SER A 323 0.85 -32.01 -12.55
C SER A 323 0.50 -32.53 -11.15
N GLY A 324 -0.52 -31.99 -10.48
CA GLY A 324 -0.96 -32.45 -9.16
C GLY A 324 -2.38 -32.00 -8.85
N GLN A 325 -2.92 -32.40 -7.70
CA GLN A 325 -4.25 -31.97 -7.24
C GLN A 325 -4.29 -30.45 -6.98
N TYR A 326 -3.20 -29.88 -6.48
CA TYR A 326 -2.98 -28.44 -6.37
C TYR A 326 -1.56 -28.10 -6.83
N VAL A 327 -1.42 -27.01 -7.58
CA VAL A 327 -0.15 -26.55 -8.17
C VAL A 327 -0.05 -25.06 -7.91
N GLU A 328 1.05 -24.62 -7.33
CA GLU A 328 1.32 -23.23 -7.01
C GLU A 328 2.65 -22.83 -7.63
N ALA A 329 2.77 -21.61 -8.16
CA ALA A 329 4.05 -21.07 -8.61
C ALA A 329 4.36 -19.72 -7.97
N ILE A 330 5.64 -19.45 -7.70
CA ILE A 330 6.14 -18.18 -7.18
C ILE A 330 7.11 -17.62 -8.22
N HIS A 331 6.73 -16.53 -8.87
CA HIS A 331 7.45 -15.88 -9.96
C HIS A 331 8.23 -14.69 -9.43
N THR A 332 9.56 -14.73 -9.52
CA THR A 332 10.43 -13.66 -8.98
C THR A 332 11.46 -13.15 -9.99
N ASN A 333 11.52 -13.69 -11.21
CA ASN A 333 12.37 -13.17 -12.28
C ASN A 333 11.85 -13.50 -13.69
N ILE A 334 10.59 -13.12 -13.94
CA ILE A 334 9.94 -13.24 -15.25
C ILE A 334 10.68 -12.39 -16.31
N LEU A 335 10.47 -12.69 -17.60
CA LEU A 335 11.14 -12.08 -18.78
C LEU A 335 12.61 -12.46 -19.00
N PHE A 336 13.34 -12.87 -17.96
CA PHE A 336 14.75 -13.26 -18.09
C PHE A 336 14.98 -14.75 -17.89
N ARG A 337 14.70 -15.28 -16.69
CA ARG A 337 14.94 -16.69 -16.35
C ARG A 337 13.64 -17.45 -16.07
N GLY A 338 12.63 -16.80 -15.50
CA GLY A 338 11.34 -17.37 -15.18
C GLY A 338 10.33 -17.30 -16.34
N VAL A 339 9.38 -18.23 -16.35
CA VAL A 339 8.20 -18.18 -17.22
C VAL A 339 7.29 -17.02 -16.82
N ILE A 340 6.68 -16.34 -17.80
CA ILE A 340 5.83 -15.16 -17.53
C ILE A 340 4.40 -15.63 -17.23
N GLU A 341 3.95 -16.63 -18.00
CA GLU A 341 2.60 -17.14 -17.97
C GLU A 341 2.29 -17.89 -16.66
N PRO A 342 1.04 -17.80 -16.17
CA PRO A 342 0.61 -18.58 -15.02
C PRO A 342 0.61 -20.07 -15.37
N VAL A 343 1.30 -20.86 -14.54
CA VAL A 343 1.47 -22.31 -14.71
C VAL A 343 0.74 -23.11 -13.61
N GLY A 344 0.40 -22.47 -12.50
CA GLY A 344 -0.28 -23.09 -11.37
C GLY A 344 -1.79 -22.97 -11.39
N HIS A 345 -2.46 -23.61 -10.43
CA HIS A 345 -3.79 -23.24 -9.95
C HIS A 345 -3.75 -21.83 -9.34
N THR A 346 -2.62 -21.51 -8.69
CA THR A 346 -2.31 -20.20 -8.11
C THR A 346 -0.89 -19.79 -8.48
N ASP A 347 -0.70 -18.53 -8.85
CA ASP A 347 0.58 -17.97 -9.27
C ASP A 347 0.85 -16.66 -8.52
N PHE A 348 1.88 -16.64 -7.69
CA PHE A 348 2.29 -15.45 -6.93
C PHE A 348 3.36 -14.69 -7.70
N TYR A 349 3.21 -13.36 -7.78
CA TYR A 349 4.15 -12.44 -8.42
C TYR A 349 4.71 -11.44 -7.39
N PRO A 350 5.55 -11.86 -6.43
CA PRO A 350 6.24 -10.94 -5.53
C PRO A 350 6.85 -9.77 -6.30
N ASN A 351 6.46 -8.54 -5.93
CA ASN A 351 6.97 -7.31 -6.55
C ASN A 351 6.74 -7.26 -8.09
N GLY A 352 5.60 -7.76 -8.57
CA GLY A 352 5.29 -7.84 -10.00
C GLY A 352 6.02 -8.96 -10.75
N GLY A 353 6.78 -9.80 -10.02
CA GLY A 353 7.53 -10.94 -10.56
C GLY A 353 8.80 -10.59 -11.34
N LEU A 354 9.19 -9.32 -11.35
CA LEU A 354 10.38 -8.79 -12.03
C LEU A 354 11.58 -8.75 -11.06
N ILE A 355 12.41 -7.70 -11.12
CA ILE A 355 13.55 -7.53 -10.22
C ILE A 355 13.06 -7.38 -8.77
N GLN A 356 13.59 -8.23 -7.89
CA GLN A 356 13.24 -8.23 -6.48
C GLN A 356 14.01 -7.14 -5.70
N PRO A 357 13.45 -6.58 -4.61
CA PRO A 357 14.15 -5.57 -3.82
C PRO A 357 15.52 -6.06 -3.33
N SER A 358 16.53 -5.17 -3.43
CA SER A 358 17.95 -5.44 -3.12
C SER A 358 18.63 -6.48 -4.04
N CYS A 359 18.06 -6.75 -5.22
CA CYS A 359 18.70 -7.55 -6.26
C CYS A 359 19.11 -6.70 -7.46
N ASP A 360 20.42 -6.54 -7.66
CA ASP A 360 20.96 -5.82 -8.83
C ASP A 360 21.17 -6.75 -10.05
N THR A 361 20.89 -8.06 -9.90
CA THR A 361 21.06 -9.06 -10.95
C THR A 361 19.86 -9.99 -11.09
N ASN A 362 19.64 -10.48 -12.31
CA ASN A 362 18.64 -11.51 -12.62
C ASN A 362 18.86 -12.81 -11.83
N THR A 363 20.11 -13.16 -11.49
CA THR A 363 20.40 -14.35 -10.67
C THR A 363 19.92 -14.18 -9.24
N CYS A 364 20.10 -13.00 -8.64
CA CYS A 364 19.55 -12.69 -7.31
C CYS A 364 18.02 -12.76 -7.31
N ALA A 365 17.38 -12.13 -8.30
CA ALA A 365 15.93 -12.15 -8.44
C ALA A 365 15.38 -13.57 -8.62
N HIS A 366 16.06 -14.42 -9.41
CA HIS A 366 15.72 -15.84 -9.59
C HIS A 366 15.79 -16.60 -8.26
N ASN A 367 16.87 -16.43 -7.51
CA ASN A 367 17.09 -17.11 -6.23
C ASN A 367 16.07 -16.72 -5.14
N ARG A 368 15.50 -15.50 -5.22
CA ARG A 368 14.57 -15.00 -4.21
C ARG A 368 13.32 -15.89 -4.04
N ALA A 369 12.90 -16.62 -5.08
CA ALA A 369 11.73 -17.51 -4.99
C ALA A 369 11.84 -18.55 -3.88
N TYR A 370 12.99 -19.22 -3.74
CA TYR A 370 13.16 -20.23 -2.69
C TYR A 370 13.38 -19.63 -1.31
N GLU A 371 13.92 -18.41 -1.22
CA GLU A 371 14.07 -17.70 0.06
C GLU A 371 12.72 -17.25 0.61
N LEU A 372 11.87 -16.66 -0.24
CA LEU A 372 10.50 -16.29 0.10
C LEU A 372 9.69 -17.52 0.51
N PHE A 373 9.81 -18.62 -0.24
CA PHE A 373 9.12 -19.86 0.09
C PHE A 373 9.57 -20.44 1.43
N ALA A 374 10.88 -20.54 1.69
CA ALA A 374 11.40 -21.03 2.98
C ALA A 374 10.94 -20.14 4.16
N SER A 375 10.88 -18.83 3.97
CA SER A 375 10.34 -17.91 4.97
C SER A 375 8.83 -18.10 5.18
N SER A 376 8.08 -18.39 4.11
CA SER A 376 6.64 -18.62 4.19
C SER A 376 6.29 -19.88 4.99
N VAL A 377 7.10 -20.93 4.91
CA VAL A 377 6.95 -22.17 5.69
C VAL A 377 7.05 -21.88 7.19
N ARG A 378 7.96 -20.99 7.60
CA ARG A 378 8.17 -20.65 9.03
C ARG A 378 7.10 -19.74 9.62
N THR A 379 6.43 -18.93 8.81
CA THR A 379 5.67 -17.77 9.33
C THR A 379 4.23 -17.66 8.82
N ASP A 380 3.83 -18.32 7.72
CA ASP A 380 2.47 -18.25 7.14
C ASP A 380 1.88 -16.82 6.99
N HIS A 381 2.71 -15.81 6.69
CA HIS A 381 2.28 -14.40 6.71
C HIS A 381 2.61 -13.60 5.42
N PHE A 382 3.10 -14.24 4.36
CA PHE A 382 3.22 -13.55 3.07
C PHE A 382 1.84 -13.49 2.39
N VAL A 383 1.19 -12.33 2.44
CA VAL A 383 -0.13 -12.14 1.86
C VAL A 383 -0.06 -11.44 0.51
N GLY A 384 -0.92 -11.85 -0.42
CA GLY A 384 -1.09 -11.18 -1.70
C GLY A 384 -2.56 -10.99 -2.06
N LYS A 385 -2.86 -10.02 -2.91
CA LYS A 385 -4.23 -9.75 -3.39
C LYS A 385 -4.48 -10.38 -4.74
N LYS A 386 -5.57 -11.12 -4.90
CA LYS A 386 -5.95 -11.72 -6.18
C LYS A 386 -6.20 -10.67 -7.26
N CYS A 387 -5.69 -10.93 -8.45
CA CYS A 387 -5.85 -10.08 -9.63
C CYS A 387 -6.89 -10.65 -10.60
N LEU A 388 -7.46 -9.78 -11.42
CA LEU A 388 -8.33 -10.19 -12.52
C LEU A 388 -7.55 -10.88 -13.65
N ASP A 389 -6.34 -10.38 -13.92
CA ASP A 389 -5.46 -10.91 -14.96
C ASP A 389 -3.97 -10.75 -14.62
N LEU A 390 -3.12 -11.33 -15.46
CA LEU A 390 -1.66 -11.25 -15.33
C LEU A 390 -1.18 -9.80 -15.40
N ARG A 391 -1.77 -8.95 -16.25
CA ARG A 391 -1.33 -7.56 -16.42
C ARG A 391 -1.41 -6.80 -15.10
N GLN A 392 -2.52 -6.95 -14.36
CA GLN A 392 -2.69 -6.36 -13.03
C GLN A 392 -1.66 -6.87 -12.03
N ALA A 393 -1.33 -8.17 -12.08
CA ALA A 393 -0.29 -8.74 -11.23
C ALA A 393 1.09 -8.13 -11.52
N LEU A 394 1.43 -7.93 -12.80
CA LEU A 394 2.73 -7.37 -13.20
C LEU A 394 2.92 -5.90 -12.78
N ILE A 395 1.84 -5.12 -12.75
CA ILE A 395 1.88 -3.71 -12.35
C ILE A 395 1.50 -3.49 -10.87
N ASN A 396 1.32 -4.57 -10.09
CA ASN A 396 0.90 -4.56 -8.69
C ASN A 396 -0.41 -3.79 -8.40
N GLN A 397 -1.40 -3.88 -9.29
CA GLN A 397 -2.69 -3.19 -9.16
C GLN A 397 -3.85 -4.19 -9.03
N CYS A 398 -3.95 -4.86 -7.87
CA CYS A 398 -4.94 -5.91 -7.63
C CYS A 398 -5.87 -5.59 -6.47
N ASN A 399 -7.16 -5.88 -6.63
CA ASN A 399 -8.24 -5.52 -5.71
C ASN A 399 -9.11 -6.72 -5.26
N GLY A 400 -8.69 -7.96 -5.55
CA GLY A 400 -9.39 -9.17 -5.14
C GLY A 400 -9.07 -9.63 -3.70
N GLU A 401 -9.52 -10.84 -3.38
CA GLU A 401 -9.35 -11.49 -2.07
C GLU A 401 -7.87 -11.62 -1.66
N ILE A 402 -7.62 -11.58 -0.35
CA ILE A 402 -6.28 -11.76 0.23
C ILE A 402 -6.00 -13.25 0.38
N LEU A 403 -4.83 -13.68 -0.09
CA LEU A 403 -4.39 -15.06 -0.14
C LEU A 403 -2.96 -15.19 0.35
N ASN A 404 -2.67 -16.21 1.16
CA ASN A 404 -1.32 -16.44 1.68
C ASN A 404 -0.47 -17.22 0.66
N MET A 405 0.73 -16.74 0.40
CA MET A 405 1.74 -17.41 -0.42
C MET A 405 2.39 -18.54 0.38
N GLY A 406 2.50 -19.73 -0.23
CA GLY A 406 3.30 -20.83 0.30
C GLY A 406 2.65 -21.65 1.43
N ASN A 407 1.50 -21.24 1.98
CA ASN A 407 0.88 -21.93 3.12
C ASN A 407 0.10 -23.21 2.78
N ALA A 408 -0.50 -23.85 3.79
CA ALA A 408 -1.21 -25.12 3.66
C ALA A 408 -2.61 -25.05 3.04
N ASP A 409 -3.18 -23.86 2.80
CA ASP A 409 -4.46 -23.71 2.11
C ASP A 409 -4.29 -23.93 0.59
N LEU A 410 -4.97 -24.98 0.10
CA LEU A 410 -4.94 -25.46 -1.28
C LEU A 410 -6.20 -25.12 -2.06
N THR A 411 -7.11 -24.32 -1.49
CA THR A 411 -8.37 -23.91 -2.14
C THR A 411 -8.22 -22.64 -2.99
N LYS A 412 -7.06 -22.00 -2.89
CA LYS A 412 -6.73 -20.74 -3.56
C LYS A 412 -6.68 -20.91 -5.08
N THR A 413 -6.96 -19.83 -5.80
CA THR A 413 -6.82 -19.77 -7.27
C THR A 413 -6.49 -18.35 -7.74
N GLY A 414 -5.71 -18.20 -8.82
CA GLY A 414 -5.49 -16.93 -9.52
C GLY A 414 -4.05 -16.39 -9.49
N ALA A 415 -3.83 -15.23 -10.14
CA ALA A 415 -2.56 -14.50 -10.14
C ALA A 415 -2.54 -13.44 -9.03
N ILE A 416 -1.45 -13.34 -8.25
CA ILE A 416 -1.47 -12.64 -6.95
C ILE A 416 -0.11 -11.95 -6.64
N PRO A 417 0.01 -10.61 -6.64
CA PRO A 417 1.16 -9.90 -6.10
C PRO A 417 1.10 -9.82 -4.58
N LEU A 418 2.27 -9.77 -3.94
CA LEU A 418 2.38 -9.50 -2.50
C LEU A 418 2.01 -8.05 -2.18
N VAL A 419 1.40 -7.80 -1.02
CA VAL A 419 1.05 -6.45 -0.55
C VAL A 419 2.29 -5.72 0.00
N PRO A 420 2.77 -4.63 -0.62
CA PRO A 420 3.90 -3.87 -0.10
C PRO A 420 3.56 -3.17 1.22
N GLY A 421 4.48 -3.19 2.18
CA GLY A 421 4.36 -2.44 3.45
C GLY A 421 3.58 -3.12 4.57
N ASP A 422 3.16 -4.38 4.40
CA ASP A 422 2.63 -5.19 5.51
C ASP A 422 3.78 -5.88 6.28
N ASN A 423 3.99 -5.41 7.50
CA ASN A 423 5.00 -5.94 8.44
C ASN A 423 4.40 -6.85 9.52
N SER A 424 3.15 -7.32 9.37
CA SER A 424 2.51 -8.24 10.34
C SER A 424 3.29 -9.54 10.57
N HIS A 425 4.14 -9.90 9.61
CA HIS A 425 5.04 -11.05 9.64
C HIS A 425 6.35 -10.83 10.44
N TYR A 426 6.66 -9.59 10.82
CA TYR A 426 7.96 -9.27 11.38
C TYR A 426 8.05 -9.56 12.89
N VAL A 427 9.09 -10.29 13.28
CA VAL A 427 9.49 -10.49 14.67
C VAL A 427 10.99 -10.23 14.75
N GLU A 428 11.40 -9.26 15.58
CA GLU A 428 12.80 -8.88 15.78
C GLU A 428 13.66 -10.11 16.14
N GLY A 429 14.80 -10.27 15.46
CA GLY A 429 15.73 -11.38 15.68
C GLY A 429 15.32 -12.73 15.10
N VAL A 430 14.11 -12.85 14.54
CA VAL A 430 13.61 -14.09 13.88
C VAL A 430 13.37 -13.87 12.40
N SER A 431 12.70 -12.78 12.04
CA SER A 431 12.33 -12.48 10.65
C SER A 431 13.54 -11.92 9.89
N ARG A 432 13.91 -12.59 8.80
CA ARG A 432 14.97 -12.13 7.89
C ARG A 432 14.56 -10.89 7.09
N TYR A 433 13.28 -10.77 6.76
CA TYR A 433 12.78 -9.70 5.90
C TYR A 433 11.81 -8.78 6.62
N ILE A 434 11.83 -7.51 6.24
CA ILE A 434 10.91 -6.47 6.72
C ILE A 434 10.72 -5.40 5.65
N TRP A 435 9.53 -4.83 5.53
CA TRP A 435 9.31 -3.63 4.73
C TRP A 435 9.75 -2.39 5.48
N MET A 436 10.62 -1.57 4.90
CA MET A 436 11.06 -0.28 5.46
C MET A 436 10.79 0.85 4.47
N PRO A 437 10.42 2.06 4.95
CA PRO A 437 10.21 3.19 4.09
C PRO A 437 11.55 3.85 3.76
N ASP A 438 11.70 4.34 2.54
CA ASP A 438 12.69 5.39 2.29
C ASP A 438 12.21 6.75 2.84
N GLY A 439 13.03 7.79 2.68
CA GLY A 439 12.71 9.13 3.17
C GLY A 439 11.45 9.77 2.57
N ASN A 440 11.00 9.26 1.42
CA ASN A 440 9.78 9.73 0.76
C ASN A 440 8.56 8.85 1.10
N GLY A 441 8.74 7.85 1.98
CA GLY A 441 7.69 6.94 2.39
C GLY A 441 7.47 5.75 1.46
N ASN A 442 8.33 5.51 0.45
CA ASN A 442 8.14 4.37 -0.44
C ASN A 442 8.59 3.07 0.25
N PRO A 443 7.80 1.98 0.13
CA PRO A 443 8.13 0.69 0.73
C PRO A 443 9.30 -0.01 0.02
N HIS A 444 10.29 -0.47 0.77
CA HIS A 444 11.39 -1.34 0.31
C HIS A 444 11.45 -2.61 1.15
N LEU A 445 11.49 -3.79 0.53
CA LEU A 445 11.67 -5.04 1.27
C LEU A 445 13.15 -5.23 1.58
N VAL A 446 13.49 -5.15 2.87
CA VAL A 446 14.85 -5.19 3.38
C VAL A 446 15.18 -6.59 3.88
N ASP A 447 16.35 -7.10 3.51
CA ASP A 447 16.98 -8.29 4.10
C ASP A 447 17.88 -7.87 5.26
N LEU A 448 17.45 -8.18 6.49
CA LEU A 448 18.20 -7.85 7.70
C LEU A 448 19.42 -8.76 7.92
N HIS A 449 19.57 -9.85 7.17
CA HIS A 449 20.70 -10.77 7.26
C HIS A 449 21.61 -10.71 6.03
N ALA A 450 21.40 -9.75 5.13
CA ALA A 450 22.29 -9.56 4.00
C ALA A 450 23.71 -9.24 4.48
N PRO A 451 24.75 -9.91 3.96
CA PRO A 451 26.13 -9.60 4.33
C PRO A 451 26.43 -8.14 4.01
N ALA A 452 27.09 -7.45 4.94
CA ALA A 452 27.47 -6.07 4.72
C ALA A 452 28.50 -5.96 3.59
N ASP A 453 28.30 -4.98 2.72
CA ASP A 453 29.27 -4.60 1.70
C ASP A 453 30.41 -3.79 2.32
N GLU A 454 31.52 -4.47 2.60
CA GLU A 454 32.73 -3.87 3.20
C GLU A 454 33.42 -2.87 2.26
N ASP A 455 33.42 -3.14 0.95
CA ASP A 455 34.01 -2.23 -0.06
C ASP A 455 33.20 -0.93 -0.16
N PHE A 456 31.88 -1.03 0.00
CA PHE A 456 31.00 0.14 0.13
C PHE A 456 31.31 0.96 1.38
N LEU A 457 31.55 0.34 2.55
CA LEU A 457 31.89 1.06 3.78
C LEU A 457 33.22 1.83 3.67
N VAL A 458 34.21 1.24 3.00
CA VAL A 458 35.52 1.88 2.79
C VAL A 458 35.41 3.04 1.81
N SER A 459 34.73 2.84 0.68
CA SER A 459 34.64 3.82 -0.40
C SER A 459 33.65 4.96 -0.14
N ARG A 460 32.63 4.74 0.70
CA ARG A 460 31.56 5.70 0.99
C ARG A 460 31.44 5.94 2.50
N ASN A 461 32.47 6.57 3.06
CA ASN A 461 32.54 6.94 4.47
C ASN A 461 32.08 8.39 4.72
N GLY A 462 32.07 8.81 5.99
CA GLY A 462 31.58 10.14 6.38
C GLY A 462 32.41 11.33 5.87
N ALA A 463 33.51 11.12 5.15
CA ALA A 463 34.21 12.19 4.42
C ALA A 463 33.41 12.70 3.20
N LEU A 464 32.48 11.89 2.68
CA LEU A 464 31.57 12.29 1.58
C LEU A 464 30.29 12.98 2.06
N ASN A 465 30.16 13.20 3.36
CA ASN A 465 29.03 13.91 3.94
C ASN A 465 29.00 15.36 3.45
N GLU A 466 27.82 15.83 3.05
CA GLU A 466 27.59 17.25 2.75
C GLU A 466 26.83 17.93 3.89
N TYR A 467 27.17 19.19 4.16
CA TYR A 467 26.56 19.98 5.23
C TYR A 467 25.87 21.20 4.63
N TRP A 468 24.54 21.19 4.61
CA TRP A 468 23.74 22.20 3.93
C TRP A 468 23.18 23.22 4.92
N LEU A 469 23.67 24.46 4.84
CA LEU A 469 23.27 25.55 5.72
C LEU A 469 22.05 26.30 5.19
N PHE A 470 21.06 26.43 6.06
CA PHE A 470 19.90 27.31 5.92
C PHE A 470 19.86 28.33 7.06
N THR A 471 19.50 29.56 6.72
CA THR A 471 19.24 30.64 7.68
C THR A 471 18.03 31.45 7.20
N ARG A 472 17.57 32.43 7.98
CA ARG A 472 16.52 33.37 7.52
C ARG A 472 16.92 34.17 6.27
N GLN A 473 18.22 34.30 5.98
CA GLN A 473 18.71 34.98 4.79
C GLN A 473 18.68 34.09 3.54
N ASN A 474 18.61 32.77 3.71
CA ASN A 474 18.54 31.79 2.64
C ASN A 474 17.61 30.62 3.03
N PRO A 475 16.30 30.88 3.20
CA PRO A 475 15.38 29.89 3.76
C PRO A 475 15.03 28.76 2.79
N THR A 476 15.26 28.94 1.49
CA THR A 476 14.88 27.97 0.44
C THR A 476 16.09 27.31 -0.23
N ASN A 477 17.20 28.02 -0.37
CA ASN A 477 18.41 27.53 -1.04
C ASN A 477 19.54 27.42 -0.03
N HIS A 478 20.13 26.25 0.10
CA HIS A 478 21.24 26.04 1.03
C HIS A 478 22.55 26.62 0.51
N GLN A 479 23.47 26.88 1.45
CA GLN A 479 24.89 27.04 1.18
C GLN A 479 25.62 25.79 1.67
N VAL A 480 26.53 25.24 0.87
CA VAL A 480 27.29 24.05 1.26
C VAL A 480 28.47 24.48 2.13
N LEU A 481 28.56 23.89 3.32
CA LEU A 481 29.69 24.01 4.23
C LEU A 481 30.60 22.79 4.03
N VAL A 482 31.90 23.03 3.83
CA VAL A 482 32.88 21.99 3.52
C VAL A 482 33.84 21.84 4.70
N ASN A 483 33.94 20.62 5.22
CA ASN A 483 34.84 20.32 6.33
C ASN A 483 36.30 20.54 5.91
N GLY A 484 37.05 21.32 6.69
CA GLY A 484 38.43 21.71 6.38
C GLY A 484 38.59 22.91 5.45
N ASP A 485 37.51 23.46 4.89
CA ASP A 485 37.54 24.69 4.08
C ASP A 485 36.91 25.87 4.83
N ALA A 486 37.76 26.71 5.43
CA ALA A 486 37.33 27.88 6.19
C ALA A 486 36.59 28.90 5.30
N ASN A 487 36.88 28.97 3.99
CA ASN A 487 36.23 29.92 3.09
C ASN A 487 34.77 29.54 2.83
N SER A 488 34.44 28.24 2.81
CA SER A 488 33.05 27.78 2.69
C SER A 488 32.18 28.28 3.85
N ILE A 489 32.77 28.43 5.04
CA ILE A 489 32.09 28.91 6.25
C ILE A 489 32.03 30.43 6.27
N THR A 490 33.16 31.12 6.10
CA THR A 490 33.26 32.58 6.24
C THR A 490 32.52 33.34 5.15
N ASN A 491 32.32 32.75 3.97
CA ASN A 491 31.51 33.32 2.89
C ASN A 491 30.03 32.91 2.93
N SER A 492 29.63 32.10 3.92
CA SER A 492 28.24 31.69 4.11
C SER A 492 27.48 32.67 5.02
N ASN A 493 26.17 32.43 5.18
CA ASN A 493 25.31 33.14 6.12
C ASN A 493 25.44 32.62 7.56
N TYR A 494 26.39 31.72 7.85
CA TYR A 494 26.58 31.16 9.18
C TYR A 494 26.95 32.24 10.19
N ARG A 495 26.40 32.12 11.40
CA ARG A 495 26.60 33.08 12.48
C ARG A 495 26.86 32.33 13.79
N GLY A 496 28.10 32.38 14.27
CA GLY A 496 28.52 31.67 15.48
C GLY A 496 27.88 32.16 16.79
N ASP A 497 27.28 33.36 16.76
CA ASP A 497 26.49 33.92 17.86
C ASP A 497 25.06 33.37 17.94
N ARG A 498 24.63 32.57 16.98
CA ARG A 498 23.26 32.02 16.89
C ARG A 498 23.21 30.53 17.25
N PRO A 499 22.10 30.03 17.81
CA PRO A 499 21.94 28.60 18.05
C PRO A 499 22.04 27.78 16.76
N THR A 500 22.62 26.59 16.85
CA THR A 500 22.82 25.69 15.71
C THR A 500 21.95 24.44 15.86
N LYS A 501 21.11 24.19 14.84
CA LYS A 501 20.21 23.03 14.73
C LYS A 501 20.73 22.12 13.63
N VAL A 502 20.96 20.84 13.91
CA VAL A 502 21.45 19.88 12.92
C VAL A 502 20.37 18.83 12.66
N LEU A 503 20.02 18.61 11.39
CA LEU A 503 19.03 17.63 10.95
C LEU A 503 19.71 16.47 10.22
N VAL A 504 19.36 15.23 10.56
CA VAL A 504 19.93 14.02 9.96
C VAL A 504 18.83 13.05 9.52
N HIS A 505 18.78 12.74 8.23
CA HIS A 505 17.79 11.82 7.65
C HIS A 505 18.11 10.34 7.93
N GLY A 506 17.16 9.45 7.64
CA GLY A 506 17.26 8.00 7.84
C GLY A 506 17.87 7.20 6.70
N TRP A 507 17.61 5.88 6.71
CA TRP A 507 18.00 4.93 5.66
C TRP A 507 17.34 5.27 4.31
N ASN A 508 18.04 4.97 3.22
CA ASN A 508 17.64 5.21 1.83
C ASN A 508 17.08 6.62 1.56
N SER A 509 17.61 7.62 2.29
CA SER A 509 17.16 9.01 2.26
C SER A 509 18.30 9.95 1.88
N ASN A 510 18.02 11.25 1.69
CA ASN A 510 19.02 12.27 1.38
C ASN A 510 18.63 13.65 1.94
N GLY A 511 19.46 14.67 1.71
CA GLY A 511 19.23 16.02 2.21
C GLY A 511 17.92 16.68 1.74
N ASN A 512 17.36 16.26 0.60
CA ASN A 512 16.09 16.77 0.07
C ASN A 512 14.85 16.04 0.59
N THR A 513 15.02 14.98 1.38
CA THR A 513 13.92 14.23 1.98
C THR A 513 12.98 15.13 2.80
N ASN A 514 11.66 14.94 2.69
CA ASN A 514 10.59 15.82 3.19
C ASN A 514 10.72 16.30 4.65
N MET A 515 11.26 15.46 5.54
CA MET A 515 11.57 15.82 6.92
C MET A 515 12.41 17.12 7.03
N ASN A 516 13.43 17.24 6.19
CA ASN A 516 14.43 18.29 6.27
C ASN A 516 13.84 19.69 5.97
N PRO A 517 13.17 19.94 4.82
CA PRO A 517 12.53 21.23 4.56
C PRO A 517 11.40 21.52 5.56
N LEU A 518 10.68 20.49 6.03
CA LEU A 518 9.61 20.65 7.00
C LEU A 518 10.12 21.20 8.34
N ILE A 519 11.13 20.56 8.94
CA ILE A 519 11.69 20.98 10.23
C ILE A 519 12.49 22.28 10.08
N THR A 520 13.23 22.45 8.97
CA THR A 520 13.98 23.68 8.69
C THR A 520 13.06 24.89 8.67
N SER A 521 11.94 24.80 7.93
CA SER A 521 10.96 25.88 7.84
C SER A 521 10.35 26.20 9.20
N ALA A 522 10.06 25.19 10.02
CA ALA A 522 9.53 25.38 11.37
C ALA A 522 10.50 26.18 12.27
N PHE A 523 11.79 25.84 12.27
CA PHE A 523 12.79 26.57 13.06
C PHE A 523 12.97 28.01 12.60
N LEU A 524 13.10 28.23 11.29
CA LEU A 524 13.34 29.56 10.72
C LEU A 524 12.14 30.50 10.92
N ALA A 525 10.91 29.95 10.95
CA ALA A 525 9.70 30.70 11.22
C ALA A 525 9.68 31.30 12.64
N VAL A 526 10.13 30.56 13.65
CA VAL A 526 9.99 30.97 15.05
C VAL A 526 11.26 31.53 15.68
N SER A 527 12.44 31.27 15.08
CA SER A 527 13.73 31.63 15.68
C SER A 527 14.78 32.03 14.63
N ASP A 528 15.74 32.86 15.04
CA ASP A 528 16.89 33.23 14.22
C ASP A 528 18.08 32.32 14.54
N VAL A 529 18.23 31.25 13.76
CA VAL A 529 19.14 30.13 14.04
C VAL A 529 19.90 29.71 12.78
N ASN A 530 21.01 28.98 12.96
CA ASN A 530 21.64 28.22 11.90
C ASN A 530 20.98 26.84 11.83
N VAL A 531 20.42 26.44 10.69
CA VAL A 531 19.96 25.06 10.45
C VAL A 531 20.91 24.39 9.48
N ILE A 532 21.50 23.26 9.87
CA ILE A 532 22.44 22.49 9.05
C ILE A 532 21.81 21.11 8.81
N ILE A 533 21.59 20.75 7.55
CA ILE A 533 21.23 19.37 7.18
C ILE A 533 22.51 18.61 6.90
N LEU A 534 22.66 17.45 7.52
CA LEU A 534 23.67 16.46 7.14
C LEU A 534 23.08 15.57 6.06
N ASP A 535 23.60 15.68 4.85
CA ASP A 535 23.34 14.73 3.78
C ASP A 535 24.44 13.65 3.78
N TRP A 536 24.06 12.47 4.25
CA TRP A 536 24.93 11.29 4.33
C TRP A 536 24.47 10.20 3.35
N ARG A 537 23.80 10.58 2.25
CA ARG A 537 23.22 9.67 1.24
C ARG A 537 24.22 8.63 0.74
N SER A 538 25.51 8.97 0.69
CA SER A 538 26.58 8.08 0.23
C SER A 538 26.60 6.77 1.00
N SER A 539 26.36 6.81 2.32
CA SER A 539 26.32 5.63 3.18
C SER A 539 24.89 5.19 3.51
N ALA A 540 23.91 6.08 3.39
CA ALA A 540 22.51 5.80 3.69
C ALA A 540 21.77 5.02 2.57
N SER A 541 22.24 5.08 1.32
CA SER A 541 21.59 4.46 0.16
C SER A 541 21.99 3.00 -0.10
N GLY A 542 22.79 2.40 0.79
CA GLY A 542 23.23 1.01 0.67
C GLY A 542 22.24 0.02 1.25
N LEU A 543 22.63 -1.26 1.30
CA LEU A 543 21.91 -2.27 2.07
C LEU A 543 21.73 -1.78 3.51
N TYR A 544 20.57 -2.09 4.12
CA TYR A 544 20.29 -1.64 5.48
C TYR A 544 21.39 -2.08 6.47
N THR A 545 21.87 -3.32 6.36
CA THR A 545 22.98 -3.86 7.16
C THR A 545 24.27 -3.03 7.00
N THR A 546 24.61 -2.65 5.77
CA THR A 546 25.74 -1.75 5.50
C THR A 546 25.53 -0.37 6.11
N SER A 547 24.36 0.25 5.93
CA SER A 547 24.07 1.57 6.49
C SER A 547 24.08 1.56 8.03
N VAL A 548 23.61 0.49 8.67
CA VAL A 548 23.69 0.28 10.13
C VAL A 548 25.15 0.34 10.61
N LEU A 549 26.06 -0.36 9.92
CA LEU A 549 27.49 -0.36 10.26
C LEU A 549 28.17 1.00 10.02
N ALA A 550 27.68 1.80 9.07
CA ALA A 550 28.23 3.12 8.77
C ALA A 550 27.89 4.18 9.84
N VAL A 551 26.76 4.04 10.56
CA VAL A 551 26.22 5.05 11.49
C VAL A 551 27.25 5.60 12.49
N PRO A 552 28.05 4.78 13.22
CA PRO A 552 29.02 5.31 14.19
C PRO A 552 30.06 6.23 13.53
N GLY A 553 30.58 5.84 12.36
CA GLY A 553 31.55 6.62 11.60
C GLY A 553 30.96 7.94 11.11
N VAL A 554 29.73 7.92 10.57
CA VAL A 554 29.01 9.14 10.14
C VAL A 554 28.81 10.10 11.32
N GLY A 555 28.45 9.59 12.50
CA GLY A 555 28.30 10.39 13.72
C GLY A 555 29.61 11.06 14.16
N VAL A 556 30.72 10.32 14.17
CA VAL A 556 32.05 10.87 14.49
C VAL A 556 32.44 11.98 13.50
N HIS A 557 32.19 11.79 12.21
CA HIS A 557 32.47 12.81 11.20
C HIS A 557 31.63 14.08 11.38
N LEU A 558 30.36 13.95 11.75
CA LEU A 558 29.51 15.10 12.08
C LEU A 558 30.06 15.90 13.27
N ALA A 559 30.51 15.22 14.34
CA ALA A 559 31.10 15.89 15.51
C ALA A 559 32.39 16.65 15.15
N ASN A 560 33.24 16.04 14.31
CA ASN A 560 34.47 16.67 13.82
C ASN A 560 34.17 17.91 12.96
N PHE A 561 33.19 17.83 12.07
CA PHE A 561 32.76 18.98 11.27
C PHE A 561 32.24 20.13 12.15
N LEU A 562 31.38 19.85 13.13
CA LEU A 562 30.87 20.89 14.04
C LEU A 562 31.98 21.52 14.88
N THR A 563 32.98 20.74 15.30
CA THR A 563 34.16 21.26 16.00
C THR A 563 34.93 22.23 15.10
N PHE A 564 35.23 21.82 13.85
CA PHE A 564 35.88 22.67 12.86
C PHE A 564 35.07 23.96 12.57
N LEU A 565 33.75 23.85 12.44
CA LEU A 565 32.85 24.98 12.24
C LEU A 565 32.95 26.00 13.37
N PHE A 566 32.93 25.54 14.62
CA PHE A 566 32.96 26.40 15.80
C PHE A 566 34.34 27.02 16.02
N ASP A 567 35.42 26.27 15.77
CA ASP A 567 36.78 26.79 15.82
C ASP A 567 37.02 27.88 14.75
N THR A 568 36.36 27.76 13.60
CA THR A 568 36.53 28.70 12.47
C THR A 568 35.71 29.97 12.61
N ALA A 569 34.43 29.87 12.96
CA ALA A 569 33.48 30.98 12.88
C ALA A 569 32.69 31.23 14.17
N GLY A 570 33.09 30.58 15.27
CA GLY A 570 32.40 30.64 16.56
C GLY A 570 31.18 29.72 16.63
N GLY A 571 30.81 29.38 17.85
CA GLY A 571 29.69 28.51 18.17
C GLY A 571 29.78 28.07 19.61
N ASP A 572 28.69 27.51 20.13
CA ASP A 572 28.62 27.02 21.50
C ASP A 572 27.85 25.70 21.52
N TRP A 573 28.50 24.64 21.98
CA TRP A 573 27.87 23.33 22.20
C TRP A 573 26.69 23.41 23.17
N GLY A 574 26.71 24.40 24.08
CA GLY A 574 25.62 24.81 24.95
C GLY A 574 24.37 25.31 24.21
N ASN A 575 24.45 25.57 22.89
CA ASN A 575 23.35 26.00 22.04
C ASN A 575 23.12 25.09 20.83
N VAL A 576 23.69 23.88 20.84
CA VAL A 576 23.52 22.86 19.80
C VAL A 576 22.31 21.96 20.07
N HIS A 577 21.51 21.74 19.02
CA HIS A 577 20.44 20.74 19.00
C HIS A 577 20.63 19.79 17.81
N LEU A 578 20.93 18.52 18.08
CA LEU A 578 21.03 17.48 17.06
C LEU A 578 19.71 16.72 16.95
N ILE A 579 19.17 16.58 15.74
CA ILE A 579 17.87 15.94 15.49
C ILE A 579 18.03 14.91 14.39
N GLY A 580 17.63 13.67 14.64
CA GLY A 580 17.78 12.59 13.66
C GLY A 580 16.56 11.69 13.59
N HIS A 581 16.18 11.25 12.38
CA HIS A 581 15.08 10.31 12.15
C HIS A 581 15.57 8.92 11.75
N SER A 582 14.92 7.86 12.21
CA SER A 582 15.29 6.48 11.87
C SER A 582 16.78 6.22 12.19
N LEU A 583 17.59 5.72 11.26
CA LEU A 583 19.05 5.58 11.43
C LEU A 583 19.74 6.92 11.78
N GLY A 584 19.21 8.04 11.29
CA GLY A 584 19.70 9.37 11.61
C GLY A 584 19.63 9.70 13.11
N ALA A 585 18.67 9.12 13.85
CA ALA A 585 18.59 9.26 15.31
C ALA A 585 19.84 8.68 16.00
N HIS A 586 20.36 7.57 15.47
CA HIS A 586 21.59 6.96 15.96
C HIS A 586 22.83 7.71 15.49
N VAL A 587 22.81 8.30 14.29
CA VAL A 587 23.90 9.19 13.82
C VAL A 587 24.06 10.38 14.78
N VAL A 588 22.97 11.07 15.12
CA VAL A 588 23.05 12.20 16.08
C VAL A 588 23.41 11.74 17.49
N GLY A 589 23.02 10.52 17.88
CA GLY A 589 23.43 9.90 19.13
C GLY A 589 24.96 9.70 19.21
N ASN A 590 25.56 9.17 18.15
CA ASN A 590 27.01 8.98 18.05
C ASN A 590 27.77 10.32 17.95
N ALA A 591 27.24 11.28 17.18
CA ALA A 591 27.83 12.62 17.07
C ALA A 591 27.87 13.33 18.42
N GLY A 592 26.79 13.26 19.20
CA GLY A 592 26.74 13.88 20.52
C GLY A 592 27.74 13.28 21.51
N ARG A 593 28.00 11.96 21.45
CA ARG A 593 29.03 11.28 22.26
C ARG A 593 30.46 11.56 21.80
N ALA A 594 30.65 11.84 20.52
CA ALA A 594 31.95 12.15 19.94
C ALA A 594 32.34 13.64 20.07
N ALA A 595 31.38 14.52 20.43
CA ALA A 595 31.62 15.94 20.60
C ALA A 595 32.59 16.24 21.77
N PRO A 596 33.41 17.32 21.69
CA PRO A 596 34.32 17.71 22.78
C PRO A 596 33.60 18.01 24.10
N THR A 597 32.38 18.52 24.00
CA THR A 597 31.45 18.72 25.12
C THR A 597 30.06 18.30 24.66
N LEU A 598 29.26 17.72 25.57
CA LEU A 598 27.92 17.25 25.22
C LEU A 598 27.07 18.38 24.64
N PRO A 599 26.41 18.17 23.49
CA PRO A 599 25.45 19.14 22.97
C PRO A 599 24.29 19.29 23.96
N THR A 600 23.74 20.49 24.05
CA THR A 600 22.62 20.78 24.97
C THR A 600 21.42 19.87 24.74
N ARG A 601 21.12 19.52 23.48
CA ARG A 601 19.96 18.70 23.17
C ARG A 601 20.19 17.73 22.01
N VAL A 602 19.71 16.50 22.18
CA VAL A 602 19.58 15.51 21.10
C VAL A 602 18.14 15.01 21.05
N THR A 603 17.54 14.98 19.86
CA THR A 603 16.18 14.45 19.63
C THR A 603 16.23 13.31 18.62
N GLY A 604 15.74 12.13 19.04
CA GLY A 604 15.47 11.00 18.18
C GLY A 604 14.03 11.01 17.68
N LEU A 605 13.84 10.96 16.37
CA LEU A 605 12.53 10.92 15.73
C LEU A 605 12.34 9.51 15.20
N ASP A 606 11.54 8.72 15.91
CA ASP A 606 11.37 7.29 15.70
C ASP A 606 12.70 6.53 15.47
N PRO A 607 13.58 6.47 16.49
CA PRO A 607 14.89 5.85 16.35
C PRO A 607 14.75 4.41 15.85
N ALA A 608 15.49 4.02 14.82
CA ALA A 608 15.30 2.74 14.13
C ALA A 608 15.41 1.54 15.10
N GLY A 609 14.46 0.60 15.02
CA GLY A 609 14.39 -0.62 15.84
C GLY A 609 15.32 -1.74 15.35
N PRO A 610 15.15 -2.22 14.11
CA PRO A 610 15.84 -3.41 13.62
C PRO A 610 17.36 -3.30 13.70
N GLN A 611 18.00 -4.26 14.39
CA GLN A 611 19.45 -4.33 14.73
C GLN A 611 19.97 -3.30 15.77
N TRP A 612 19.11 -2.47 16.35
CA TRP A 612 19.50 -1.43 17.31
C TRP A 612 19.02 -1.69 18.74
N GLY A 613 18.12 -2.65 18.95
CA GLY A 613 17.75 -3.13 20.28
C GLY A 613 18.98 -3.64 21.06
N GLY A 614 19.37 -2.93 22.12
CA GLY A 614 20.55 -3.26 22.93
C GLY A 614 21.91 -2.94 22.31
N ASN A 615 21.95 -2.28 21.14
CA ASN A 615 23.19 -1.88 20.47
C ASN A 615 23.84 -0.70 21.24
N SER A 616 25.13 -0.82 21.57
CA SER A 616 25.86 0.21 22.33
C SER A 616 26.01 1.54 21.58
N ASN A 617 25.93 1.51 20.26
CA ASN A 617 25.96 2.69 19.40
C ASN A 617 24.58 3.35 19.24
N ALA A 618 23.51 2.77 19.78
CA ALA A 618 22.17 3.35 19.68
C ALA A 618 22.09 4.74 20.32
N LEU A 619 21.02 5.47 19.99
CA LEU A 619 20.71 6.71 20.68
C LEU A 619 20.41 6.38 22.13
N ASN A 620 21.01 7.12 23.06
CA ASN A 620 20.76 6.94 24.50
C ASN A 620 21.00 8.22 25.30
N ARG A 621 20.70 8.18 26.59
CA ARG A 621 20.84 9.30 27.54
C ARG A 621 22.21 9.98 27.57
N ASN A 622 23.29 9.28 27.22
CA ASN A 622 24.64 9.85 27.23
C ASN A 622 24.97 10.64 25.97
N SER A 623 24.01 10.79 25.04
CA SER A 623 24.25 11.46 23.75
C SER A 623 24.18 12.99 23.83
N GLY A 624 23.66 13.56 24.92
CA GLY A 624 23.57 15.00 25.11
C GLY A 624 23.20 15.35 26.54
N VAL A 625 23.24 16.64 26.90
CA VAL A 625 22.82 17.11 28.23
C VAL A 625 21.35 16.75 28.48
N TYR A 626 20.52 16.95 27.45
CA TYR A 626 19.16 16.45 27.39
C TYR A 626 18.96 15.61 26.12
N VAL A 627 18.28 14.48 26.26
CA VAL A 627 17.99 13.57 25.15
C VAL A 627 16.51 13.23 25.19
N GLU A 628 15.81 13.39 24.09
CA GLU A 628 14.41 12.94 23.97
C GLU A 628 14.22 12.07 22.74
N SER A 629 13.24 11.16 22.80
CA SER A 629 12.81 10.37 21.64
C SER A 629 11.32 10.50 21.44
N ILE A 630 10.87 10.54 20.19
CA ILE A 630 9.46 10.52 19.79
C ILE A 630 9.21 9.20 19.09
N HIS A 631 8.49 8.31 19.75
CA HIS A 631 8.21 6.96 19.27
C HIS A 631 6.87 6.96 18.53
N THR A 632 6.89 6.65 17.25
CA THR A 632 5.67 6.62 16.42
C THR A 632 5.42 5.27 15.76
N ASP A 633 6.46 4.44 15.61
CA ASP A 633 6.39 3.08 15.09
C ASP A 633 7.15 2.10 16.02
N GLY A 634 7.06 2.37 17.32
CA GLY A 634 7.73 1.61 18.37
C GLY A 634 7.33 0.14 18.36
N GLY A 635 8.36 -0.73 18.42
CA GLY A 635 8.22 -2.18 18.43
C GLY A 635 8.19 -2.82 17.04
N LEU A 636 8.40 -2.03 15.98
CA LEU A 636 8.51 -2.52 14.61
C LEU A 636 9.63 -1.85 13.82
N LEU A 637 9.42 -0.65 13.25
CA LEU A 637 10.50 0.11 12.61
C LEU A 637 11.20 1.04 13.57
N GLY A 638 10.54 1.47 14.65
CA GLY A 638 11.10 2.24 15.74
C GLY A 638 11.39 1.40 16.99
N ILE A 639 12.37 1.82 17.79
CA ILE A 639 12.59 1.27 19.15
C ILE A 639 11.39 1.63 20.03
N MET A 640 10.84 0.66 20.77
CA MET A 640 9.76 0.93 21.74
C MET A 640 10.31 1.34 23.11
N ASP A 641 11.48 0.82 23.48
CA ASP A 641 12.06 1.01 24.80
C ASP A 641 12.37 2.49 25.12
N PRO A 642 12.23 2.90 26.39
CA PRO A 642 12.53 4.27 26.82
C PRO A 642 14.06 4.50 26.88
N ILE A 643 14.63 4.87 25.75
CA ILE A 643 16.09 5.03 25.56
C ILE A 643 16.61 6.42 25.91
N SER A 644 15.74 7.38 26.22
CA SER A 644 16.07 8.81 26.37
C SER A 644 15.82 9.34 27.78
N HIS A 645 16.11 10.63 28.02
CA HIS A 645 15.72 11.30 29.26
C HIS A 645 14.19 11.53 29.29
N GLY A 646 13.63 11.98 28.17
CA GLY A 646 12.18 12.05 27.92
C GLY A 646 11.80 11.21 26.70
N ASP A 647 10.93 10.23 26.88
CA ASP A 647 10.44 9.38 25.79
C ASP A 647 8.97 9.67 25.57
N PHE A 648 8.64 10.19 24.39
CA PHE A 648 7.29 10.58 24.02
C PHE A 648 6.64 9.48 23.20
N TYR A 649 5.44 9.08 23.59
CA TYR A 649 4.67 8.00 22.97
C TYR A 649 3.35 8.54 22.40
N PRO A 650 3.37 9.37 21.34
CA PRO A 650 2.16 9.79 20.65
C PRO A 650 1.27 8.58 20.35
N ASN A 651 0.03 8.62 20.85
CA ASN A 651 -0.95 7.54 20.64
C ASN A 651 -0.47 6.15 21.12
N GLY A 652 0.33 6.10 22.19
CA GLY A 652 0.91 4.86 22.71
C GLY A 652 2.20 4.45 21.99
N GLY A 653 2.64 5.23 21.00
CA GLY A 653 3.91 5.09 20.29
C GLY A 653 4.06 3.84 19.41
N ARG A 654 2.95 3.16 19.11
CA ARG A 654 2.92 1.93 18.30
C ARG A 654 2.69 2.21 16.82
N ASN A 655 2.95 1.18 16.00
CA ASN A 655 2.89 1.14 14.54
C ASN A 655 1.55 1.41 13.83
N ARG A 656 0.57 1.96 14.55
CA ARG A 656 -0.74 2.38 14.03
C ARG A 656 -1.05 3.79 14.49
N GLN A 657 -0.19 4.74 14.11
CA GLN A 657 -0.48 6.14 14.34
C GLN A 657 -1.77 6.52 13.61
N PRO A 658 -2.60 7.40 14.18
CA PRO A 658 -3.85 7.77 13.52
C PRO A 658 -3.57 8.44 12.16
N GLY A 659 -4.30 8.00 11.13
CA GLY A 659 -4.06 8.37 9.73
C GLY A 659 -3.11 7.43 8.98
N CYS A 660 -2.51 6.45 9.66
CA CYS A 660 -1.59 5.49 9.05
C CYS A 660 -2.19 4.08 8.99
N LEU A 661 -2.33 3.57 7.77
CA LEU A 661 -2.77 2.17 7.51
C LEU A 661 -1.60 1.17 7.57
N THR A 662 -0.36 1.67 7.53
CA THR A 662 0.87 0.86 7.55
C THR A 662 1.87 1.44 8.54
N SER A 663 2.77 0.57 9.01
CA SER A 663 3.92 0.94 9.84
C SER A 663 4.85 1.96 9.17
N LEU A 664 4.98 1.89 7.84
CA LEU A 664 5.76 2.84 7.03
C LEU A 664 5.29 4.29 7.21
N CYS A 665 3.98 4.50 7.26
CA CYS A 665 3.38 5.80 7.52
C CYS A 665 3.60 6.22 8.97
N SER A 666 3.38 5.30 9.92
CA SER A 666 3.60 5.56 11.36
C SER A 666 5.03 6.01 11.61
N HIS A 667 6.01 5.38 10.95
CA HIS A 667 7.43 5.72 11.04
C HIS A 667 7.76 7.13 10.57
N SER A 668 7.02 7.61 9.57
CA SER A 668 7.21 8.96 9.00
C SER A 668 6.54 10.07 9.82
N ARG A 669 5.83 9.72 10.90
CA ARG A 669 5.02 10.66 11.70
C ARG A 669 5.83 11.47 12.71
N ALA A 670 6.93 10.92 13.25
CA ALA A 670 7.75 11.62 14.23
C ALA A 670 8.33 12.96 13.73
N PRO A 671 8.89 13.06 12.50
CA PRO A 671 9.30 14.34 11.90
C PRO A 671 8.20 15.41 11.87
N GLU A 672 6.98 15.01 11.53
CA GLU A 672 5.85 15.93 11.41
C GLU A 672 5.39 16.46 12.77
N LEU A 673 5.28 15.57 13.76
CA LEU A 673 4.96 15.96 15.15
C LEU A 673 6.02 16.89 15.71
N PHE A 674 7.30 16.60 15.46
CA PHE A 674 8.39 17.45 15.91
C PHE A 674 8.36 18.84 15.26
N ALA A 675 8.25 18.92 13.94
CA ALA A 675 8.15 20.21 13.24
C ALA A 675 6.97 21.05 13.74
N SER A 676 5.81 20.41 13.92
CA SER A 676 4.62 21.04 14.47
C SER A 676 4.88 21.60 15.88
N SER A 677 5.53 20.82 16.74
CA SER A 677 5.86 21.25 18.10
C SER A 677 6.82 22.45 18.14
N VAL A 678 7.78 22.52 17.22
CA VAL A 678 8.71 23.65 17.11
C VAL A 678 7.97 24.92 16.71
N ALA A 679 7.06 24.81 15.72
CA ALA A 679 6.35 25.96 15.19
C ALA A 679 5.37 26.61 16.19
N THR A 680 4.82 25.83 17.12
CA THR A 680 3.61 26.24 17.87
C THR A 680 3.60 25.84 19.35
N ASN A 681 4.51 24.97 19.80
CA ASN A 681 4.64 24.53 21.20
C ASN A 681 3.34 23.96 21.82
N HIS A 682 2.38 23.46 21.03
CA HIS A 682 1.06 23.05 21.53
C HIS A 682 0.93 21.54 21.83
N LEU A 683 1.92 20.73 21.45
CA LEU A 683 1.87 19.29 21.69
C LEU A 683 2.19 18.99 23.16
N VAL A 684 1.13 18.85 23.97
CA VAL A 684 1.21 18.58 25.42
C VAL A 684 1.03 17.10 25.70
N ALA A 685 2.02 16.53 26.37
CA ALA A 685 2.05 15.15 26.81
C ALA A 685 1.92 15.06 28.34
N ARG A 686 1.45 13.94 28.87
CA ARG A 686 1.31 13.72 30.34
C ARG A 686 2.31 12.71 30.85
N LEU A 687 2.99 13.01 31.95
CA LEU A 687 3.95 12.07 32.55
C LEU A 687 3.27 10.78 33.02
N CYS A 688 3.89 9.63 32.73
CA CYS A 688 3.48 8.30 33.20
C CYS A 688 4.34 7.80 34.36
N ASN A 689 3.77 6.95 35.19
CA ASN A 689 4.51 6.23 36.24
C ASN A 689 5.17 4.96 35.72
N SER A 690 4.71 4.43 34.58
CA SER A 690 5.29 3.26 33.93
C SER A 690 5.23 3.33 32.41
N PHE A 691 6.07 2.54 31.75
CA PHE A 691 6.03 2.35 30.30
C PHE A 691 4.70 1.75 29.84
N SER A 692 4.11 0.84 30.62
CA SER A 692 2.81 0.23 30.31
C SER A 692 1.66 1.25 30.34
N GLU A 693 1.70 2.23 31.25
CA GLU A 693 0.74 3.35 31.22
C GLU A 693 0.91 4.20 29.96
N ALA A 694 2.15 4.43 29.52
CA ALA A 694 2.44 5.20 28.31
C ALA A 694 1.91 4.52 27.06
N GLU A 695 2.16 3.22 26.95
CA GLU A 695 1.71 2.36 25.85
C GLU A 695 0.18 2.29 25.75
N ASN A 696 -0.51 2.24 26.90
CA ASN A 696 -1.97 2.19 26.96
C ASN A 696 -2.64 3.57 26.99
N VAL A 697 -1.87 4.66 26.94
CA VAL A 697 -2.36 6.05 26.98
C VAL A 697 -3.18 6.36 28.26
N GLN A 698 -2.70 5.86 29.40
CA GLN A 698 -3.39 5.96 30.71
C GLN A 698 -2.74 6.96 31.68
N CYS A 699 -1.91 7.87 31.18
CA CYS A 699 -1.06 8.71 32.03
C CYS A 699 -1.77 9.95 32.59
N SER A 700 -1.62 10.18 33.89
CA SER A 700 -2.29 11.26 34.62
C SER A 700 -1.34 12.30 35.23
N GLY A 701 -0.03 12.18 35.02
CA GLY A 701 0.98 13.04 35.61
C GLY A 701 1.05 14.45 35.02
N ALA A 702 2.14 15.15 35.33
CA ALA A 702 2.37 16.53 34.92
C ALA A 702 2.34 16.70 33.39
N ALA A 703 1.83 17.86 32.95
CA ALA A 703 1.83 18.24 31.55
C ALA A 703 3.24 18.70 31.12
N LEU A 704 3.75 18.12 30.03
CA LEU A 704 5.07 18.37 29.48
C LEU A 704 4.94 18.58 27.97
N HIS A 705 5.53 19.63 27.43
CA HIS A 705 5.45 19.94 26.01
C HIS A 705 6.48 19.13 25.21
N LEU A 706 6.03 18.43 24.17
CA LEU A 706 6.91 17.74 23.23
C LEU A 706 7.73 18.75 22.44
N GLY A 707 9.00 18.44 22.16
CA GLY A 707 9.83 19.19 21.19
C GLY A 707 10.20 20.63 21.56
N ASN A 708 9.63 21.20 22.62
CA ASN A 708 9.95 22.56 23.07
C ASN A 708 11.27 22.67 23.84
N GLY A 709 11.71 23.91 24.12
CA GLY A 709 12.99 24.21 24.77
C GLY A 709 13.09 23.93 26.27
N ASP A 710 12.08 23.35 26.91
CA ASP A 710 12.21 22.89 28.30
C ASP A 710 13.09 21.62 28.33
N LEU A 711 14.10 21.58 29.21
CA LEU A 711 15.05 20.46 29.31
C LEU A 711 14.85 19.64 30.59
N ASN A 712 13.86 19.99 31.42
CA ASN A 712 13.59 19.29 32.69
C ASN A 712 12.61 18.11 32.54
N LYS A 713 12.21 17.80 31.31
CA LYS A 713 11.22 16.77 30.97
C LYS A 713 11.83 15.36 31.09
N ARG A 714 11.51 14.62 32.17
CA ARG A 714 12.01 13.24 32.38
C ARG A 714 10.88 12.22 32.44
N GLY A 715 11.07 11.03 31.86
CA GLY A 715 10.14 9.89 31.93
C GLY A 715 9.42 9.55 30.61
N ALA A 716 8.48 8.60 30.65
CA ALA A 716 7.63 8.21 29.52
C ALA A 716 6.35 9.09 29.47
N ILE A 717 5.98 9.61 28.29
CA ILE A 717 5.03 10.73 28.18
C ILE A 717 4.13 10.63 26.91
N PRO A 718 2.85 10.21 26.96
CA PRO A 718 1.94 10.22 25.82
C PRO A 718 1.34 11.60 25.57
N LEU A 719 1.15 11.92 24.28
CA LEU A 719 0.43 13.11 23.82
C LEU A 719 -1.09 12.86 23.83
N ILE A 720 -1.87 13.79 24.41
CA ILE A 720 -3.33 13.81 24.29
C ILE A 720 -3.75 15.17 23.72
N PRO A 721 -3.95 15.32 22.39
CA PRO A 721 -4.47 16.56 21.84
C PRO A 721 -6.01 16.49 21.82
N GLY A 722 -6.65 17.02 22.86
CA GLY A 722 -8.11 17.12 22.96
C GLY A 722 -8.69 18.48 22.55
N ASP A 723 -7.87 19.40 22.03
CA ASP A 723 -8.34 20.63 21.43
C ASP A 723 -7.87 20.74 19.97
N ASN A 724 -8.79 21.03 19.07
CA ASN A 724 -8.48 21.30 17.67
C ASN A 724 -7.80 22.66 17.48
N SER A 725 -7.04 23.15 18.46
CA SER A 725 -6.38 24.46 18.41
C SER A 725 -5.35 24.56 17.27
N HIS A 726 -4.91 23.43 16.73
CA HIS A 726 -4.04 23.29 15.55
C HIS A 726 -4.80 23.32 14.20
N TYR A 727 -6.14 23.30 14.21
CA TYR A 727 -6.94 23.22 12.99
C TYR A 727 -7.13 24.60 12.35
N VAL A 728 -6.73 24.72 11.10
CA VAL A 728 -7.03 25.83 10.20
C VAL A 728 -7.68 25.24 8.96
N GLU A 729 -8.92 25.66 8.66
CA GLU A 729 -9.66 25.15 7.51
C GLU A 729 -8.89 25.36 6.20
N GLY A 730 -8.79 24.32 5.38
CA GLY A 730 -8.05 24.32 4.12
C GLY A 730 -6.52 24.21 4.24
N VAL A 731 -5.96 24.23 5.45
CA VAL A 731 -4.51 24.12 5.70
C VAL A 731 -4.16 22.87 6.51
N SER A 732 -4.90 22.61 7.59
CA SER A 732 -4.63 21.49 8.48
C SER A 732 -5.16 20.19 7.89
N ARG A 733 -4.25 19.25 7.62
CA ARG A 733 -4.59 17.91 7.12
C ARG A 733 -5.29 17.04 8.17
N TYR A 734 -4.97 17.20 9.45
CA TYR A 734 -5.54 16.37 10.50
C TYR A 734 -6.35 17.21 11.50
N ILE A 735 -7.42 16.61 12.03
CA ILE A 735 -8.29 17.21 13.05
C ILE A 735 -8.83 16.12 13.98
N TRP A 736 -8.97 16.39 15.27
CA TRP A 736 -9.68 15.51 16.20
C TRP A 736 -11.19 15.72 16.07
N MET A 737 -11.87 14.86 15.31
CA MET A 737 -13.31 14.87 15.16
C MET A 737 -13.94 13.92 16.18
N PRO A 738 -14.94 14.33 16.95
CA PRO A 738 -15.64 13.43 17.83
C PRO A 738 -16.64 12.55 17.09
N ASP A 739 -16.86 11.35 17.60
CA ASP A 739 -18.12 10.65 17.36
C ASP A 739 -19.27 11.31 18.15
N GLY A 740 -20.50 10.89 17.89
CA GLY A 740 -21.68 11.48 18.52
C GLY A 740 -21.86 11.11 20.00
N ASN A 741 -21.00 10.26 20.57
CA ASN A 741 -20.89 10.05 22.01
C ASN A 741 -19.83 10.96 22.66
N GLY A 742 -19.16 11.80 21.87
CA GLY A 742 -18.13 12.71 22.33
C GLY A 742 -16.76 12.06 22.50
N SER A 743 -16.50 10.90 21.86
CA SER A 743 -15.16 10.30 21.86
C SER A 743 -14.35 10.92 20.71
N PRO A 744 -13.18 11.55 20.97
CA PRO A 744 -12.35 12.14 19.93
C PRO A 744 -11.66 11.07 19.07
N HIS A 745 -11.69 11.24 17.75
CA HIS A 745 -10.94 10.43 16.78
C HIS A 745 -10.11 11.35 15.89
N LEU A 746 -8.84 11.03 15.66
CA LEU A 746 -8.00 11.83 14.76
C LEU A 746 -8.34 11.47 13.31
N VAL A 747 -8.78 12.46 12.56
CA VAL A 747 -9.23 12.37 11.18
C VAL A 747 -8.19 12.97 10.25
N ASP A 748 -7.87 12.28 9.15
CA ASP A 748 -7.17 12.84 7.99
C ASP A 748 -8.20 13.40 7.00
N LEU A 749 -8.21 14.72 6.86
CA LEU A 749 -9.08 15.45 5.95
C LEU A 749 -8.61 15.35 4.50
N HIS A 750 -7.41 14.84 4.21
CA HIS A 750 -6.92 14.64 2.84
C HIS A 750 -6.76 13.16 2.47
N ALA A 751 -7.22 12.24 3.33
CA ALA A 751 -7.23 10.82 2.98
C ALA A 751 -8.09 10.59 1.73
N PRO A 752 -7.59 9.85 0.71
CA PRO A 752 -8.40 9.51 -0.45
C PRO A 752 -9.65 8.77 0.04
N ALA A 753 -10.81 9.20 -0.45
CA ALA A 753 -12.05 8.55 -0.09
C ALA A 753 -12.05 7.12 -0.63
N ASP A 754 -12.57 6.20 0.19
CA ASP A 754 -12.77 4.81 -0.20
C ASP A 754 -14.03 4.72 -1.09
N GLU A 755 -13.84 4.84 -2.41
CA GLU A 755 -14.95 4.80 -3.37
C GLU A 755 -15.61 3.41 -3.44
N ASP A 756 -14.84 2.33 -3.22
CA ASP A 756 -15.36 0.96 -3.16
C ASP A 756 -16.28 0.75 -1.94
N PHE A 757 -15.95 1.41 -0.82
CA PHE A 757 -16.81 1.46 0.36
C PHE A 757 -18.15 2.15 0.08
N LEU A 758 -18.19 3.18 -0.77
CA LEU A 758 -19.43 3.88 -1.15
C LEU A 758 -20.31 3.08 -2.12
N VAL A 759 -19.72 2.24 -2.96
CA VAL A 759 -20.47 1.33 -3.85
C VAL A 759 -21.18 0.24 -3.04
N SER A 760 -20.48 -0.33 -2.07
CA SER A 760 -20.99 -1.45 -1.25
C SER A 760 -21.86 -1.01 -0.07
N ARG A 761 -21.71 0.21 0.43
CA ARG A 761 -22.49 0.79 1.53
C ARG A 761 -23.00 2.15 1.09
N ASN A 762 -24.28 2.23 0.77
CA ASN A 762 -24.92 3.47 0.31
C ASN A 762 -26.23 3.72 1.07
N GLY A 763 -26.92 4.81 0.74
CA GLY A 763 -28.17 5.20 1.39
C GLY A 763 -29.31 4.19 1.29
N ALA A 764 -29.20 3.14 0.46
CA ALA A 764 -30.15 2.03 0.46
C ALA A 764 -30.08 1.17 1.73
N LEU A 765 -28.96 1.19 2.45
CA LEU A 765 -28.76 0.49 3.73
C LEU A 765 -29.16 1.33 4.95
N ASN A 766 -29.72 2.52 4.74
CA ASN A 766 -30.23 3.36 5.82
C ASN A 766 -31.37 2.63 6.57
N GLU A 767 -31.33 2.68 7.90
CA GLU A 767 -32.46 2.26 8.73
C GLU A 767 -33.25 3.48 9.23
N TYR A 768 -34.57 3.34 9.30
CA TYR A 768 -35.48 4.41 9.72
C TYR A 768 -36.23 3.98 10.98
N TRP A 769 -35.83 4.49 12.13
CA TRP A 769 -36.35 4.06 13.43
C TRP A 769 -37.45 4.99 13.92
N LEU A 770 -38.67 4.50 13.94
CA LEU A 770 -39.84 5.24 14.40
C LEU A 770 -40.01 5.16 15.93
N PHE A 771 -40.21 6.32 16.53
CA PHE A 771 -40.65 6.53 17.89
C PHE A 771 -41.89 7.42 17.91
N THR A 772 -42.85 7.06 18.77
CA THR A 772 -44.06 7.84 19.05
C THR A 772 -44.33 7.81 20.55
N ARG A 773 -45.36 8.51 21.02
CA ARG A 773 -45.79 8.40 22.42
C ARG A 773 -46.22 6.98 22.83
N GLN A 774 -46.59 6.14 21.86
CA GLN A 774 -46.97 4.74 22.11
C GLN A 774 -45.76 3.81 22.24
N ASN A 775 -44.59 4.21 21.73
CA ASN A 775 -43.34 3.47 21.80
C ASN A 775 -42.15 4.43 22.04
N PRO A 776 -42.11 5.14 23.18
CA PRO A 776 -41.18 6.24 23.39
C PRO A 776 -39.72 5.79 23.58
N THR A 777 -39.49 4.52 23.92
CA THR A 777 -38.16 3.95 24.21
C THR A 777 -37.80 2.78 23.32
N SER A 778 -38.77 2.18 22.63
CA SER A 778 -38.58 1.02 21.76
C SER A 778 -38.85 1.38 20.31
N ARG A 779 -37.83 1.29 19.46
CA ARG A 779 -37.94 1.61 18.04
C ARG A 779 -38.83 0.61 17.29
N GLN A 780 -39.57 1.12 16.31
CA GLN A 780 -40.14 0.31 15.22
C GLN A 780 -39.39 0.64 13.94
N VAL A 781 -38.85 -0.36 13.24
CA VAL A 781 -38.04 -0.12 12.02
C VAL A 781 -38.97 -0.02 10.81
N LEU A 782 -38.92 1.12 10.14
CA LEU A 782 -39.59 1.36 8.86
C LEU A 782 -38.62 1.02 7.73
N VAL A 783 -39.09 0.24 6.75
CA VAL A 783 -38.27 -0.25 5.65
C VAL A 783 -38.77 0.38 4.35
N ASN A 784 -37.87 1.05 3.62
CA ASN A 784 -38.21 1.70 2.35
C ASN A 784 -38.71 0.67 1.33
N GLY A 785 -39.81 0.97 0.65
CA GLY A 785 -40.47 0.04 -0.28
C GLY A 785 -41.33 -1.05 0.36
N ASN A 786 -41.37 -1.16 1.71
CA ASN A 786 -42.18 -2.15 2.41
C ASN A 786 -43.34 -1.50 3.17
N ALA A 787 -44.52 -1.44 2.54
CA ALA A 787 -45.71 -0.82 3.12
C ALA A 787 -46.15 -1.47 4.45
N ASN A 788 -45.95 -2.78 4.61
CA ASN A 788 -46.31 -3.50 5.84
C ASN A 788 -45.50 -3.02 7.05
N SER A 789 -44.24 -2.62 6.85
CA SER A 789 -43.42 -2.06 7.93
C SER A 789 -44.01 -0.75 8.49
N ILE A 790 -44.73 0.01 7.66
CA ILE A 790 -45.41 1.26 8.04
C ILE A 790 -46.76 0.96 8.66
N HIS A 791 -47.60 0.14 8.01
CA HIS A 791 -48.96 -0.17 8.49
C HIS A 791 -48.98 -0.91 9.83
N ASN A 792 -47.95 -1.71 10.12
CA ASN A 792 -47.81 -2.42 11.40
C ASN A 792 -47.07 -1.60 12.47
N SER A 793 -46.72 -0.35 12.17
CA SER A 793 -46.07 0.56 13.12
C SER A 793 -47.08 1.52 13.74
N ASN A 794 -46.61 2.33 14.69
CA ASN A 794 -47.39 3.40 15.32
C ASN A 794 -47.41 4.70 14.48
N TYR A 795 -46.94 4.65 13.23
CA TYR A 795 -46.87 5.84 12.37
C TYR A 795 -48.27 6.40 12.08
N ARG A 796 -48.37 7.73 12.10
CA ARG A 796 -49.62 8.46 11.90
C ARG A 796 -49.41 9.62 10.93
N GLY A 797 -49.89 9.49 9.69
CA GLY A 797 -49.69 10.50 8.64
C GLY A 797 -50.36 11.86 8.90
N ASP A 798 -51.34 11.90 9.81
CA ASP A 798 -52.00 13.12 10.28
C ASP A 798 -51.16 13.91 11.30
N ARG A 799 -50.07 13.31 11.83
CA ARG A 799 -49.19 13.95 12.82
C ARG A 799 -47.93 14.54 12.18
N PRO A 800 -47.36 15.61 12.76
CA PRO A 800 -46.07 16.13 12.32
C PRO A 800 -44.96 15.07 12.36
N THR A 801 -44.06 15.12 11.38
CA THR A 801 -42.91 14.20 11.31
C THR A 801 -41.62 14.97 11.61
N LYS A 802 -40.87 14.48 12.60
CA LYS A 802 -39.57 14.98 13.03
C LYS A 802 -38.52 13.95 12.65
N VAL A 803 -37.57 14.30 11.79
CA VAL A 803 -36.48 13.38 11.42
C VAL A 803 -35.20 13.86 12.08
N VAL A 804 -34.52 12.98 12.81
CA VAL A 804 -33.25 13.28 13.48
C VAL A 804 -32.14 12.45 12.82
N VAL A 805 -31.04 13.10 12.48
CA VAL A 805 -29.91 12.49 11.79
C VAL A 805 -28.61 12.76 12.55
N HIS A 806 -27.92 11.69 12.91
CA HIS A 806 -26.64 11.75 13.63
C HIS A 806 -25.46 12.12 12.71
N GLY A 807 -24.32 12.41 13.31
CA GLY A 807 -23.08 12.82 12.63
C GLY A 807 -22.16 11.69 12.20
N TRP A 808 -20.89 12.06 11.97
CA TRP A 808 -19.79 11.15 11.65
C TRP A 808 -19.50 10.17 12.81
N ASN A 809 -19.06 8.96 12.47
CA ASN A 809 -18.73 7.85 13.36
C ASN A 809 -19.78 7.57 14.44
N SER A 810 -21.05 7.82 14.12
CA SER A 810 -22.19 7.70 15.03
C SER A 810 -23.20 6.68 14.49
N ASP A 811 -24.17 6.32 15.32
CA ASP A 811 -25.25 5.43 14.92
C ASP A 811 -26.61 5.85 15.52
N GLY A 812 -27.67 5.10 15.22
CA GLY A 812 -29.01 5.41 15.73
C GLY A 812 -29.13 5.36 17.27
N ASN A 813 -28.22 4.69 17.99
CA ASN A 813 -28.23 4.59 19.46
C ASN A 813 -27.45 5.71 20.15
N THR A 814 -26.67 6.49 19.40
CA THR A 814 -25.92 7.65 19.91
C THR A 814 -26.81 8.60 20.73
N ASN A 815 -26.30 9.10 21.86
CA ASN A 815 -27.07 9.78 22.91
C ASN A 815 -27.93 10.99 22.44
N MET A 816 -27.51 11.71 21.38
CA MET A 816 -28.32 12.80 20.83
C MET A 816 -29.72 12.35 20.37
N ASN A 817 -29.85 11.12 19.87
CA ASN A 817 -31.08 10.59 19.30
C ASN A 817 -32.17 10.38 20.38
N PRO A 818 -31.91 9.63 21.47
CA PRO A 818 -32.88 9.52 22.56
C PRO A 818 -33.13 10.87 23.27
N LEU A 819 -32.11 11.73 23.37
CA LEU A 819 -32.26 13.06 23.97
C LEU A 819 -33.28 13.92 23.21
N ILE A 820 -33.11 14.08 21.90
CA ILE A 820 -34.02 14.88 21.05
C ILE A 820 -35.39 14.19 20.91
N THR A 821 -35.42 12.87 20.76
CA THR A 821 -36.66 12.10 20.67
C THR A 821 -37.52 12.30 21.91
N SER A 822 -36.93 12.13 23.09
CA SER A 822 -37.65 12.34 24.35
C SER A 822 -38.10 13.79 24.50
N ALA A 823 -37.32 14.77 24.00
CA ALA A 823 -37.70 16.17 24.02
C ALA A 823 -39.01 16.43 23.27
N PHE A 824 -39.11 15.95 22.02
CA PHE A 824 -40.31 16.11 21.20
C PHE A 824 -41.53 15.38 21.75
N LEU A 825 -41.37 14.11 22.16
CA LEU A 825 -42.49 13.29 22.60
C LEU A 825 -43.15 13.81 23.89
N ALA A 826 -42.38 14.49 24.74
CA ALA A 826 -42.90 15.08 25.97
C ALA A 826 -43.80 16.30 25.72
N VAL A 827 -43.52 17.10 24.68
CA VAL A 827 -44.23 18.36 24.43
C VAL A 827 -45.25 18.27 23.29
N SER A 828 -45.16 17.25 22.43
CA SER A 828 -45.98 17.13 21.23
C SER A 828 -46.29 15.68 20.87
N ASP A 829 -47.45 15.46 20.22
CA ASP A 829 -47.83 14.16 19.68
C ASP A 829 -47.40 14.08 18.21
N VAL A 830 -46.24 13.49 17.97
CA VAL A 830 -45.53 13.53 16.68
C VAL A 830 -44.94 12.17 16.34
N ASN A 831 -44.61 11.98 15.06
CA ASN A 831 -43.74 10.89 14.62
C ASN A 831 -42.29 11.36 14.72
N VAL A 832 -41.44 10.72 15.52
CA VAL A 832 -39.99 10.95 15.50
C VAL A 832 -39.33 9.79 14.77
N ILE A 833 -38.56 10.08 13.72
CA ILE A 833 -37.83 9.10 12.94
C ILE A 833 -36.34 9.38 13.09
N ILE A 834 -35.58 8.43 13.62
CA ILE A 834 -34.12 8.48 13.58
C ILE A 834 -33.67 7.86 12.27
N LEU A 835 -32.85 8.59 11.50
CA LEU A 835 -32.10 8.01 10.40
C LEU A 835 -30.80 7.44 10.95
N ASP A 836 -30.68 6.12 10.92
CA ASP A 836 -29.42 5.44 11.19
C ASP A 836 -28.72 5.13 9.87
N TRP A 837 -27.65 5.89 9.60
CA TRP A 837 -26.80 5.77 8.42
C TRP A 837 -25.40 5.28 8.78
N ARG A 838 -25.27 4.52 9.89
CA ARG A 838 -23.99 3.99 10.41
C ARG A 838 -23.11 3.34 9.34
N SER A 839 -23.73 2.71 8.33
CA SER A 839 -23.03 1.95 7.28
C SER A 839 -22.04 2.82 6.51
N THR A 840 -22.36 4.10 6.31
CA THR A 840 -21.48 5.09 5.67
C THR A 840 -20.93 6.13 6.63
N ALA A 841 -21.52 6.31 7.81
CA ALA A 841 -21.02 7.23 8.83
C ALA A 841 -19.78 6.71 9.57
N SER A 842 -19.56 5.39 9.65
CA SER A 842 -18.47 4.76 10.43
C SER A 842 -17.15 4.60 9.66
N GLY A 843 -17.04 5.18 8.46
CA GLY A 843 -15.84 5.11 7.62
C GLY A 843 -14.89 6.29 7.86
N LEU A 844 -13.88 6.41 6.99
CA LEU A 844 -13.06 7.63 6.93
C LEU A 844 -13.95 8.86 6.80
N TYR A 845 -13.55 9.99 7.40
CA TYR A 845 -14.32 11.23 7.33
C TYR A 845 -14.52 11.67 5.89
N THR A 846 -13.48 11.61 5.04
CA THR A 846 -13.54 11.94 3.60
C THR A 846 -14.55 11.06 2.86
N THR A 847 -14.58 9.75 3.12
CA THR A 847 -15.61 8.84 2.59
C THR A 847 -17.01 9.24 3.05
N SER A 848 -17.17 9.56 4.34
CA SER A 848 -18.46 9.96 4.90
C SER A 848 -18.94 11.29 4.31
N VAL A 849 -18.04 12.26 4.07
CA VAL A 849 -18.32 13.53 3.38
C VAL A 849 -18.87 13.27 1.98
N LEU A 850 -18.23 12.38 1.21
CA LEU A 850 -18.71 12.00 -0.13
C LEU A 850 -20.05 11.24 -0.09
N ALA A 851 -20.35 10.50 0.98
CA ALA A 851 -21.62 9.77 1.12
C ALA A 851 -22.82 10.69 1.38
N VAL A 852 -22.62 11.84 2.04
CA VAL A 852 -23.70 12.72 2.53
C VAL A 852 -24.76 13.05 1.47
N PRO A 853 -24.42 13.47 0.24
CA PRO A 853 -25.43 13.77 -0.78
C PRO A 853 -26.32 12.56 -1.10
N GLY A 854 -25.71 11.38 -1.27
CA GLY A 854 -26.43 10.14 -1.53
C GLY A 854 -27.35 9.75 -0.37
N VAL A 855 -26.85 9.80 0.87
CA VAL A 855 -27.66 9.52 2.07
C VAL A 855 -28.86 10.47 2.16
N GLY A 856 -28.67 11.75 1.87
CA GLY A 856 -29.75 12.75 1.84
C GLY A 856 -30.81 12.45 0.78
N VAL A 857 -30.41 12.10 -0.45
CA VAL A 857 -31.34 11.71 -1.53
C VAL A 857 -32.14 10.48 -1.12
N HIS A 858 -31.51 9.47 -0.52
CA HIS A 858 -32.20 8.28 -0.04
C HIS A 858 -33.20 8.57 1.08
N LEU A 859 -32.87 9.48 2.00
CA LEU A 859 -33.82 9.95 3.03
C LEU A 859 -35.04 10.64 2.39
N ALA A 860 -34.84 11.50 1.40
CA ALA A 860 -35.95 12.17 0.69
C ALA A 860 -36.86 11.16 -0.04
N ASN A 861 -36.26 10.14 -0.66
CA ASN A 861 -36.98 9.05 -1.33
C ASN A 861 -37.79 8.23 -0.33
N PHE A 862 -37.21 7.87 0.82
CA PHE A 862 -37.92 7.17 1.89
C PHE A 862 -39.10 7.98 2.44
N LEU A 863 -38.92 9.28 2.71
CA LEU A 863 -40.02 10.13 3.20
C LEU A 863 -41.13 10.28 2.16
N THR A 864 -40.78 10.37 0.88
CA THR A 864 -41.76 10.38 -0.22
C THR A 864 -42.55 9.08 -0.26
N PHE A 865 -41.87 7.93 -0.16
CA PHE A 865 -42.52 6.62 -0.06
C PHE A 865 -43.44 6.53 1.16
N LEU A 866 -42.96 6.96 2.34
CA LEU A 866 -43.73 6.95 3.58
C LEU A 866 -45.02 7.76 3.46
N PHE A 867 -44.94 8.99 2.95
CA PHE A 867 -46.10 9.87 2.84
C PHE A 867 -47.09 9.41 1.77
N ASN A 868 -46.60 8.87 0.66
CA ASN A 868 -47.47 8.28 -0.36
C ASN A 868 -48.19 7.02 0.14
N THR A 869 -47.58 6.28 1.07
CA THR A 869 -48.13 5.01 1.58
C THR A 869 -49.12 5.19 2.72
N ALA A 870 -48.80 6.06 3.69
CA ALA A 870 -49.56 6.16 4.95
C ALA A 870 -50.01 7.59 5.29
N GLY A 871 -49.89 8.52 4.33
CA GLY A 871 -50.19 9.93 4.53
C GLY A 871 -49.05 10.69 5.20
N GLY A 872 -49.01 11.99 4.97
CA GLY A 872 -47.99 12.90 5.48
C GLY A 872 -48.02 14.21 4.72
N ASN A 873 -47.40 15.25 5.26
CA ASN A 873 -47.36 16.56 4.62
C ASN A 873 -45.99 17.19 4.84
N TRP A 874 -45.30 17.56 3.75
CA TRP A 874 -44.02 18.28 3.78
C TRP A 874 -44.09 19.62 4.52
N GLY A 875 -45.26 20.26 4.55
CA GLY A 875 -45.59 21.41 5.39
C GLY A 875 -45.56 21.12 6.90
N ASN A 876 -45.56 19.85 7.30
CA ASN A 876 -45.49 19.38 8.68
C ASN A 876 -44.19 18.61 9.00
N VAL A 877 -43.15 18.76 8.17
CA VAL A 877 -41.86 18.10 8.35
C VAL A 877 -40.84 19.04 8.98
N HIS A 878 -40.10 18.51 9.97
CA HIS A 878 -38.90 19.12 10.53
C HIS A 878 -37.74 18.13 10.37
N LEU A 879 -36.71 18.49 9.62
CA LEU A 879 -35.47 17.73 9.53
C LEU A 879 -34.42 18.33 10.48
N ILE A 880 -33.79 17.52 11.30
CA ILE A 880 -32.81 17.93 12.30
C ILE A 880 -31.55 17.09 12.11
N GLY A 881 -30.41 17.73 11.90
CA GLY A 881 -29.15 17.03 11.68
C GLY A 881 -28.02 17.62 12.51
N HIS A 882 -27.19 16.77 13.12
CA HIS A 882 -25.99 17.18 13.87
C HIS A 882 -24.71 16.84 13.11
N SER A 883 -23.70 17.71 13.17
CA SER A 883 -22.41 17.47 12.50
C SER A 883 -22.62 17.19 10.99
N LEU A 884 -22.05 16.12 10.42
CA LEU A 884 -22.33 15.69 9.02
C LEU A 884 -23.83 15.46 8.76
N GLY A 885 -24.59 15.06 9.77
CA GLY A 885 -26.04 14.89 9.68
C GLY A 885 -26.79 16.17 9.32
N ALA A 886 -26.25 17.35 9.66
CA ALA A 886 -26.78 18.65 9.25
C ALA A 886 -26.78 18.80 7.72
N HIS A 887 -25.72 18.32 7.07
CA HIS A 887 -25.62 18.33 5.62
C HIS A 887 -26.48 17.23 5.00
N VAL A 888 -26.64 16.07 5.64
CA VAL A 888 -27.59 15.02 5.20
C VAL A 888 -29.02 15.57 5.14
N VAL A 889 -29.50 16.23 6.19
CA VAL A 889 -30.84 16.84 6.17
C VAL A 889 -30.94 18.01 5.18
N GLY A 890 -29.83 18.72 4.96
CA GLY A 890 -29.73 19.77 3.95
C GLY A 890 -29.95 19.24 2.53
N ASN A 891 -29.32 18.11 2.19
CA ASN A 891 -29.48 17.43 0.91
C ASN A 891 -30.84 16.77 0.77
N ALA A 892 -31.35 16.13 1.82
CA ALA A 892 -32.69 15.53 1.83
C ALA A 892 -33.79 16.57 1.58
N GLY A 893 -33.68 17.76 2.19
CA GLY A 893 -34.64 18.83 1.99
C GLY A 893 -34.63 19.41 0.57
N ARG A 894 -33.47 19.43 -0.11
CA ARG A 894 -33.36 19.84 -1.52
C ARG A 894 -33.82 18.76 -2.49
N ALA A 895 -33.66 17.49 -2.14
CA ALA A 895 -34.10 16.35 -2.96
C ALA A 895 -35.60 16.03 -2.80
N ALA A 896 -36.26 16.57 -1.77
CA ALA A 896 -37.68 16.37 -1.53
C ALA A 896 -38.55 16.97 -2.66
N PRO A 897 -39.69 16.35 -3.01
CA PRO A 897 -40.58 16.85 -4.07
C PRO A 897 -41.16 18.24 -3.76
N THR A 898 -41.25 18.59 -2.47
CA THR A 898 -41.57 19.95 -2.00
C THR A 898 -40.71 20.26 -0.78
N ARG A 899 -40.27 21.51 -0.63
CA ARG A 899 -39.41 21.93 0.49
C ARG A 899 -40.05 21.56 1.83
N PRO A 900 -39.37 20.85 2.73
CA PRO A 900 -39.86 20.62 4.08
C PRO A 900 -40.04 21.96 4.79
N THR A 901 -41.04 22.08 5.65
CA THR A 901 -41.33 23.36 6.31
C THR A 901 -40.16 23.85 7.17
N ARG A 902 -39.40 22.95 7.79
CA ARG A 902 -38.30 23.33 8.67
C ARG A 902 -37.09 22.40 8.55
N VAL A 903 -35.90 22.98 8.52
CA VAL A 903 -34.62 22.28 8.65
C VAL A 903 -33.78 22.94 9.73
N THR A 904 -33.18 22.16 10.63
CA THR A 904 -32.29 22.65 11.69
C THR A 904 -30.95 21.92 11.62
N GLY A 905 -29.87 22.68 11.45
CA GLY A 905 -28.49 22.22 11.61
C GLY A 905 -28.01 22.43 13.04
N LEU A 906 -27.52 21.37 13.67
CA LEU A 906 -26.94 21.38 15.00
C LEU A 906 -25.42 21.28 14.83
N ASP A 907 -24.74 22.39 15.02
CA ASP A 907 -23.31 22.57 14.77
C ASP A 907 -22.84 21.88 13.47
N PRO A 908 -23.35 22.35 12.30
CA PRO A 908 -23.07 21.73 11.00
C PRO A 908 -21.56 21.58 10.80
N ALA A 909 -21.07 20.40 10.40
CA ALA A 909 -19.64 20.11 10.35
C ALA A 909 -18.87 21.10 9.46
N GLY A 910 -17.76 21.65 9.96
CA GLY A 910 -16.89 22.60 9.25
C GLY A 910 -16.01 21.95 8.18
N PRO A 911 -15.13 21.01 8.57
CA PRO A 911 -14.09 20.52 7.67
C PRO A 911 -14.64 19.95 6.35
N GLN A 912 -14.16 20.52 5.22
CA GLN A 912 -14.56 20.22 3.82
C GLN A 912 -15.96 20.72 3.39
N TRP A 913 -16.64 21.47 4.26
CA TRP A 913 -17.99 21.98 3.98
C TRP A 913 -18.05 23.50 3.79
N GLY A 914 -16.99 24.24 4.13
CA GLY A 914 -16.83 25.64 3.72
C GLY A 914 -16.95 25.80 2.21
N GLY A 915 -17.97 26.53 1.75
CA GLY A 915 -18.24 26.76 0.33
C GLY A 915 -18.73 25.54 -0.48
N ASN A 916 -18.94 24.38 0.16
CA ASN A 916 -19.39 23.17 -0.50
C ASN A 916 -20.86 23.31 -0.95
N ALA A 917 -21.15 23.05 -2.24
CA ALA A 917 -22.50 23.18 -2.80
C ALA A 917 -23.53 22.23 -2.14
N ASN A 918 -23.06 21.11 -1.60
CA ASN A 918 -23.88 20.14 -0.89
C ASN A 918 -24.05 20.46 0.60
N ALA A 919 -23.42 21.52 1.13
CA ALA A 919 -23.58 21.93 2.52
C ALA A 919 -25.04 22.26 2.85
N LEU A 920 -25.33 22.38 4.15
CA LEU A 920 -26.62 22.89 4.60
C LEU A 920 -26.72 24.34 4.15
N ASN A 921 -27.87 24.75 3.59
CA ASN A 921 -28.09 26.13 3.20
C ASN A 921 -29.57 26.51 3.24
N ARG A 922 -29.87 27.80 3.05
CA ARG A 922 -31.24 28.37 3.03
C ARG A 922 -32.22 27.68 2.08
N ASN A 923 -31.74 27.02 1.02
CA ASN A 923 -32.61 26.34 0.07
C ASN A 923 -33.08 24.96 0.56
N SER A 924 -32.53 24.44 1.66
CA SER A 924 -32.85 23.11 2.19
C SER A 924 -34.27 22.98 2.76
N GLY A 925 -34.97 24.05 3.12
CA GLY A 925 -36.34 24.00 3.63
C GLY A 925 -37.01 25.36 3.55
N VAL A 926 -38.30 25.48 3.85
CA VAL A 926 -39.02 26.76 3.84
C VAL A 926 -38.44 27.74 4.89
N TYR A 927 -37.96 27.19 6.01
CA TYR A 927 -37.18 27.90 7.01
C TYR A 927 -36.03 27.00 7.48
N VAL A 928 -34.81 27.51 7.38
CA VAL A 928 -33.57 26.82 7.77
C VAL A 928 -32.89 27.58 8.88
N GLU A 929 -32.46 26.89 9.94
CA GLU A 929 -31.67 27.50 11.00
C GLU A 929 -30.47 26.65 11.40
N SER A 930 -29.41 27.31 11.86
CA SER A 930 -28.22 26.65 12.42
C SER A 930 -28.01 27.08 13.87
N ILE A 931 -27.56 26.15 14.70
CA ILE A 931 -27.08 26.41 16.07
C ILE A 931 -25.59 26.10 16.09
N HIS A 932 -24.76 27.14 16.16
CA HIS A 932 -23.31 27.05 16.13
C HIS A 932 -22.77 26.99 17.55
N THR A 933 -22.01 25.96 17.90
CA THR A 933 -21.47 25.78 19.26
C THR A 933 -19.96 25.51 19.26
N ASP A 934 -19.42 25.05 18.14
CA ASP A 934 -17.97 24.89 17.91
C ASP A 934 -17.54 25.42 16.54
N GLY A 935 -18.11 26.57 16.16
CA GLY A 935 -17.87 27.22 14.88
C GLY A 935 -16.41 27.63 14.69
N GLY A 936 -15.85 27.28 13.53
CA GLY A 936 -14.48 27.60 13.11
C GLY A 936 -13.47 26.51 13.50
N LEU A 937 -13.92 25.43 14.15
CA LEU A 937 -13.13 24.24 14.44
C LEU A 937 -13.83 23.00 13.90
N LEU A 938 -14.80 22.47 14.66
CA LEU A 938 -15.59 21.30 14.24
C LEU A 938 -16.86 21.68 13.49
N GLY A 939 -17.45 22.83 13.81
CA GLY A 939 -18.62 23.39 13.15
C GLY A 939 -18.26 24.49 12.15
N ILE A 940 -19.14 24.72 11.17
CA ILE A 940 -19.09 25.92 10.30
C ILE A 940 -19.36 27.15 11.16
N MET A 941 -18.55 28.20 11.01
CA MET A 941 -18.78 29.48 11.69
C MET A 941 -19.65 30.43 10.84
N ASP A 942 -19.56 30.30 9.52
CA ASP A 942 -20.26 31.16 8.57
C ASP A 942 -21.79 31.04 8.67
N PRO A 943 -22.53 32.13 8.39
CA PRO A 943 -23.97 32.12 8.40
C PRO A 943 -24.54 31.45 7.15
N ILE A 944 -24.91 30.18 7.27
CA ILE A 944 -25.36 29.34 6.16
C ILE A 944 -26.90 29.20 6.08
N SER A 945 -27.63 29.70 7.08
CA SER A 945 -29.06 29.47 7.25
C SER A 945 -29.89 30.76 7.13
N ASP A 946 -31.23 30.65 7.20
CA ASP A 946 -32.08 31.85 7.26
C ASP A 946 -31.82 32.57 8.58
N ALA A 947 -31.80 31.82 9.69
CA ALA A 947 -31.38 32.29 11.00
C ALA A 947 -30.21 31.45 11.55
N ASP A 948 -29.13 32.12 11.96
CA ASP A 948 -27.95 31.48 12.53
C ASP A 948 -27.80 31.91 14.00
N PHE A 949 -27.81 30.95 14.92
CA PHE A 949 -27.69 31.19 16.35
C PHE A 949 -26.26 30.90 16.83
N TYR A 950 -25.70 31.83 17.60
CA TYR A 950 -24.34 31.77 18.16
C TYR A 950 -24.40 31.82 19.70
N PRO A 951 -24.89 30.76 20.37
CA PRO A 951 -24.84 30.66 21.83
C PRO A 951 -23.40 30.82 22.33
N ASN A 952 -23.21 31.73 23.28
CA ASN A 952 -21.92 32.05 23.90
C ASN A 952 -20.84 32.44 22.87
N GLY A 953 -21.25 33.12 21.80
CA GLY A 953 -20.37 33.50 20.69
C GLY A 953 -20.24 32.44 19.60
N GLY A 954 -20.86 31.27 19.79
CA GLY A 954 -20.95 30.19 18.81
C GLY A 954 -19.65 29.44 18.54
N ARG A 955 -18.65 29.60 19.43
CA ARG A 955 -17.35 28.93 19.37
C ARG A 955 -17.08 28.10 20.61
N ASN A 956 -16.05 27.28 20.54
CA ASN A 956 -15.43 26.70 21.72
C ASN A 956 -14.68 27.78 22.53
N ARG A 957 -14.80 27.80 23.87
CA ARG A 957 -15.49 26.83 24.75
C ARG A 957 -16.91 27.28 25.11
N GLN A 958 -17.88 26.38 24.94
CA GLN A 958 -19.22 26.57 25.51
C GLN A 958 -19.17 26.43 27.05
N PRO A 959 -20.06 27.11 27.81
CA PRO A 959 -20.15 26.96 29.26
C PRO A 959 -20.28 25.49 29.68
N GLY A 960 -19.47 25.07 30.65
CA GLY A 960 -19.41 23.68 31.10
C GLY A 960 -18.58 22.74 30.23
N CYS A 961 -17.96 23.24 29.14
CA CYS A 961 -17.10 22.44 28.26
C CYS A 961 -15.61 22.75 28.42
N ALA A 962 -14.81 21.69 28.53
CA ALA A 962 -13.35 21.77 28.59
C ALA A 962 -12.66 21.52 27.23
N THR A 963 -13.38 21.03 26.23
CA THR A 963 -12.85 20.61 24.92
C THR A 963 -13.77 21.05 23.78
N SER A 964 -13.22 21.14 22.57
CA SER A 964 -13.99 21.43 21.35
C SER A 964 -15.01 20.31 21.08
N VAL A 965 -14.67 19.05 21.39
CA VAL A 965 -15.60 17.92 21.36
C VAL A 965 -16.86 18.13 22.23
N CYS A 966 -16.68 18.61 23.46
CA CYS A 966 -17.82 18.95 24.32
C CYS A 966 -18.63 20.10 23.74
N SER A 967 -17.96 21.14 23.23
CA SER A 967 -18.62 22.28 22.59
C SER A 967 -19.42 21.85 21.36
N HIS A 968 -18.91 20.93 20.53
CA HIS A 968 -19.61 20.37 19.37
C HIS A 968 -20.86 19.56 19.76
N SER A 969 -20.76 18.84 20.88
CA SER A 969 -21.86 18.05 21.44
C SER A 969 -22.90 18.90 22.19
N ARG A 970 -22.66 20.20 22.38
CA ARG A 970 -23.58 21.12 23.08
C ARG A 970 -24.82 21.46 22.25
N ALA A 971 -24.73 21.52 20.92
CA ALA A 971 -25.86 21.91 20.07
C ALA A 971 -27.09 20.99 20.21
N PRO A 972 -26.97 19.64 20.20
CA PRO A 972 -28.08 18.74 20.50
C PRO A 972 -28.73 18.97 21.86
N GLU A 973 -27.94 19.29 22.90
CA GLU A 973 -28.44 19.53 24.25
C GLU A 973 -29.23 20.85 24.34
N LEU A 974 -28.71 21.93 23.75
CA LEU A 974 -29.42 23.22 23.66
C LEU A 974 -30.71 23.08 22.85
N PHE A 975 -30.67 22.34 21.73
CA PHE A 975 -31.86 22.09 20.93
C PHE A 975 -32.91 21.31 21.71
N ALA A 976 -32.54 20.19 22.34
CA ALA A 976 -33.46 19.40 23.15
C ALA A 976 -34.06 20.21 24.31
N SER A 977 -33.25 21.04 24.98
CA SER A 977 -33.72 21.95 26.03
C SER A 977 -34.73 22.95 25.48
N SER A 978 -34.42 23.58 24.34
CA SER A 978 -35.32 24.53 23.69
C SER A 978 -36.64 23.90 23.24
N VAL A 979 -36.65 22.62 22.84
CA VAL A 979 -37.89 21.90 22.53
C VAL A 979 -38.71 21.66 23.80
N ARG A 980 -38.08 21.28 24.91
CA ARG A 980 -38.75 21.00 26.19
C ARG A 980 -39.34 22.24 26.87
N THR A 981 -38.65 23.36 26.79
CA THR A 981 -38.90 24.52 27.66
C THR A 981 -39.10 25.83 26.90
N ASN A 982 -38.64 25.91 25.64
CA ASN A 982 -38.70 27.08 24.79
C ASN A 982 -38.14 28.38 25.42
N HIS A 983 -37.26 28.28 26.42
CA HIS A 983 -36.78 29.45 27.18
C HIS A 983 -35.53 30.13 26.61
N LEU A 984 -34.79 29.47 25.72
CA LEU A 984 -33.58 30.02 25.10
C LEU A 984 -33.96 31.05 24.03
N ILE A 985 -33.59 32.31 24.24
CA ILE A 985 -33.96 33.44 23.37
C ILE A 985 -32.71 34.15 22.86
N GLY A 986 -32.53 34.15 21.53
CA GLY A 986 -31.51 34.94 20.83
C GLY A 986 -31.95 36.36 20.54
N ARG A 987 -30.98 37.28 20.47
CA ARG A 987 -31.17 38.66 20.04
C ARG A 987 -30.54 38.87 18.67
N LEU A 988 -31.27 39.48 17.76
CA LEU A 988 -30.78 39.81 16.42
C LEU A 988 -29.55 40.73 16.50
N CYS A 989 -28.49 40.38 15.78
CA CYS A 989 -27.23 41.09 15.69
C CYS A 989 -27.15 41.85 14.36
N ASN A 990 -26.52 43.02 14.35
CA ASN A 990 -26.33 43.80 13.13
C ASN A 990 -25.25 43.21 12.22
N ASN A 991 -24.28 42.51 12.80
CA ASN A 991 -23.15 41.91 12.11
C ASN A 991 -22.60 40.72 12.89
N PHE A 992 -21.67 40.01 12.26
CA PHE A 992 -21.05 38.81 12.81
C PHE A 992 -20.28 39.06 14.11
N SER A 993 -19.58 40.20 14.20
CA SER A 993 -18.79 40.55 15.39
C SER A 993 -19.68 40.73 16.63
N GLU A 994 -20.88 41.29 16.48
CA GLU A 994 -21.85 41.35 17.58
C GLU A 994 -22.30 39.95 18.02
N ALA A 995 -22.50 39.02 17.10
CA ALA A 995 -22.88 37.65 17.41
C ALA A 995 -21.77 36.91 18.17
N GLU A 996 -20.53 36.99 17.68
CA GLU A 996 -19.34 36.38 18.27
C GLU A 996 -19.06 36.93 19.68
N ASN A 997 -19.25 38.22 19.90
CA ASN A 997 -19.02 38.86 21.19
C ASN A 997 -20.26 38.89 22.10
N VAL A 998 -21.38 38.30 21.66
CA VAL A 998 -22.68 38.31 22.36
C VAL A 998 -23.14 39.72 22.77
N ARG A 999 -23.08 40.67 21.83
CA ARG A 999 -23.46 42.09 22.03
C ARG A 999 -24.74 42.48 21.29
N CYS A 1000 -25.57 41.51 20.93
CA CYS A 1000 -26.75 41.71 20.11
C CYS A 1000 -27.92 42.30 20.92
N SER A 1001 -28.61 43.29 20.36
CA SER A 1001 -29.68 44.03 21.03
C SER A 1001 -31.00 44.09 20.26
N GLY A 1002 -31.06 43.48 19.07
CA GLY A 1002 -32.23 43.53 18.19
C GLY A 1002 -33.40 42.65 18.65
N ALA A 1003 -34.28 42.37 17.68
CA ALA A 1003 -35.49 41.58 17.90
C ALA A 1003 -35.19 40.20 18.49
N ALA A 1004 -36.09 39.72 19.35
CA ALA A 1004 -35.96 38.42 19.99
C ALA A 1004 -36.45 37.29 19.06
N LEU A 1005 -35.71 36.18 19.03
CA LEU A 1005 -36.14 34.95 18.39
C LEU A 1005 -35.72 33.77 19.26
N HIS A 1006 -36.63 32.85 19.55
CA HIS A 1006 -36.30 31.64 20.32
C HIS A 1006 -35.27 30.79 19.57
N LEU A 1007 -34.25 30.28 20.23
CA LEU A 1007 -33.32 29.30 19.65
C LEU A 1007 -34.04 27.94 19.52
N GLY A 1008 -33.81 27.22 18.42
CA GLY A 1008 -34.36 25.88 18.25
C GLY A 1008 -35.89 25.83 18.39
N ASN A 1009 -36.40 24.89 19.18
CA ASN A 1009 -37.81 24.55 19.46
C ASN A 1009 -38.55 23.70 18.41
N GLY A 1010 -39.76 23.23 18.76
CA GLY A 1010 -40.58 22.37 17.91
C GLY A 1010 -41.62 23.07 17.01
N ASN A 1011 -41.67 24.41 17.01
CA ASN A 1011 -42.68 25.19 16.28
C ASN A 1011 -42.42 25.19 14.76
N LEU A 1012 -43.26 24.51 13.99
CA LEU A 1012 -43.13 24.43 12.52
C LEU A 1012 -43.41 25.77 11.81
N ASN A 1013 -44.15 26.67 12.43
CA ASN A 1013 -44.48 27.99 11.88
C ASN A 1013 -43.42 29.06 12.19
N LYS A 1014 -42.33 28.69 12.89
CA LYS A 1014 -41.24 29.61 13.20
C LYS A 1014 -40.63 30.16 11.90
N ARG A 1015 -40.47 31.47 11.83
CA ARG A 1015 -39.78 32.18 10.76
C ARG A 1015 -38.88 33.24 11.38
N GLY A 1016 -37.76 33.53 10.73
CA GLY A 1016 -36.79 34.52 11.16
C GLY A 1016 -35.68 34.63 10.14
N GLN A 1017 -34.96 35.74 10.17
CA GLN A 1017 -33.77 35.92 9.36
C GLN A 1017 -32.69 36.65 10.18
N GLY A 1018 -31.43 36.33 9.92
CA GLY A 1018 -30.26 37.04 10.46
C GLY A 1018 -29.48 36.27 11.51
N LEU A 1019 -28.53 36.96 12.14
CA LEU A 1019 -27.62 36.40 13.12
C LEU A 1019 -28.17 36.64 14.52
N TYR A 1020 -28.16 35.64 15.40
CA TYR A 1020 -28.70 35.74 16.75
C TYR A 1020 -27.66 35.33 17.80
N GLY A 1021 -27.31 36.26 18.69
CA GLY A 1021 -26.46 36.00 19.84
C GLY A 1021 -27.28 35.74 21.10
N LEU A 1022 -26.81 34.84 21.95
CA LEU A 1022 -27.37 34.57 23.29
C LEU A 1022 -26.30 33.96 24.19
N THR A 1023 -26.57 33.92 25.50
CA THR A 1023 -25.78 33.19 26.48
C THR A 1023 -26.58 32.04 27.05
N THR A 1024 -25.89 30.98 27.47
CA THR A 1024 -26.48 29.82 28.16
C THR A 1024 -25.66 29.52 29.42
N GLY A 1025 -26.25 28.84 30.40
CA GLY A 1025 -25.52 28.27 31.52
C GLY A 1025 -24.77 26.99 31.14
N SER A 1026 -24.04 26.43 32.12
CA SER A 1026 -23.18 25.24 31.95
C SER A 1026 -23.90 23.90 32.18
N SER A 1027 -25.16 23.93 32.63
CA SER A 1027 -25.90 22.74 33.07
C SER A 1027 -27.35 22.81 32.64
N TRP A 1028 -27.93 21.68 32.24
CA TRP A 1028 -29.35 21.58 31.86
C TRP A 1028 -30.28 22.25 32.89
N PRO A 1029 -31.28 23.05 32.47
CA PRO A 1029 -31.72 23.29 31.10
C PRO A 1029 -30.90 24.33 30.30
N PHE A 1030 -29.73 24.73 30.80
CA PHE A 1030 -28.76 25.69 30.26
C PHE A 1030 -29.13 27.15 30.46
#